data_AF-A0A947RKP2-F1
#
_entry.id   AF-A0A947RKP2-F1
#
_cell.length_a   1.000
_cell.length_b   1.000
_cell.length_c   1.000
_cell.angle_alpha   90.00
_cell.angle_beta   90.00
_cell.angle_gamma   90.00
#
_symmetry.space_group_name_H-M   'P 1'
#
loop_
_entity.id
_entity.type
_entity.pdbx_description
1 polymer ?
#
loop_
_entity_poly.entity_id
_entity_poly.type
_entity_poly.pdbx_seq_one_letter_code
_entity_poly.pdbx_strand_id
1 'polypeptide(L)'
;MGKKSREKRIRRAEQAEEFIKKQPRGAVSGLEKTCLFILYSSAYLMLLIPLIVRGDFLFPFVGPKGLYLMALIEIFFAAGVFLMIFSPRYRAKRNILSLAIGSFVLIMILATIFGADPSRSFWSKFERMSGLLMWLHLFGFFLVSRAIFKKDDWLRIFSFSILASMVVCSLFWLNKAGVKGLSVAYNGSTVGNSSFLATYLLFNLFFALYLFFELKKRKVFQFFFIKVSRKICLTIAAAGFIFMFITLMFSTGRAAILVFFGGTGLLLLLYLALERKKNNIRLIAKMCLILGLIIYLSGLALLLWNNSPIQQWLSERANKSRQVIWSNAWQGFLERPILGWGPENFSFVFHEHFDPGFYIPEIYGPDTRFDRAHNIIFDNLVDGGALGLLGYLSMFGASFWILGRGYRRKKLNFMTAAVPSIILVAHFTQNLTVFDMPASFLMLFITFGFISAVSGNEPAPEAIPLRQRKNRIIFLPLLVLLLFFSLSSFVIKPARAGTAIIGVMKSPTFEGRKSLYEKALHSSPMGLYQIREHLGLHIFNLIEAGLVEVGDFEIVTQALEETAHDSPFDYYDRLVLARVYNAYAELQKEKDEIVLKRAEQVLEDALRLSPTKQEGYWEMATTKLMLNKNDEAAELLERAISLDPRVLRSYQVAILFYKKIGEMEKARQKGDELLKYYPELESSVRQILEQNNTQNP
;
A
#
# COMPACT_ATOMS: atom_id res chain seq x y z
N MET A 1 8.54 33.47 57.34
CA MET A 1 8.39 34.59 56.38
C MET A 1 7.33 35.56 56.91
N GLY A 2 7.72 36.82 57.20
CA GLY A 2 6.81 37.81 57.79
C GLY A 2 5.68 38.27 56.87
N LYS A 3 4.55 38.67 57.44
CA LYS A 3 3.29 39.08 56.77
C LYS A 3 3.51 40.08 55.62
N LYS A 4 4.39 41.07 55.81
CA LYS A 4 4.80 42.07 54.80
C LYS A 4 5.49 41.48 53.56
N SER A 5 6.22 40.37 53.69
CA SER A 5 6.87 39.68 52.56
C SER A 5 5.84 38.94 51.71
N ARG A 6 4.80 38.39 52.34
CA ARG A 6 3.70 37.68 51.67
C ARG A 6 2.83 38.65 50.86
N GLU A 7 2.49 39.81 51.43
CA GLU A 7 1.72 40.88 50.77
C GLU A 7 2.47 41.48 49.58
N LYS A 8 3.79 41.70 49.69
CA LYS A 8 4.62 42.20 48.58
C LYS A 8 4.70 41.19 47.43
N ARG A 9 4.65 39.89 47.73
CA ARG A 9 4.65 38.80 46.74
C ARG A 9 3.28 38.68 46.05
N ILE A 10 2.19 38.86 46.79
CA ILE A 10 0.83 38.89 46.25
C ILE A 10 0.64 40.12 45.34
N ARG A 11 1.03 41.32 45.78
CA ARG A 11 0.97 42.52 44.92
C ARG A 11 1.80 42.41 43.64
N ARG A 12 2.98 41.79 43.70
CA ARG A 12 3.79 41.52 42.50
C ARG A 12 3.14 40.49 41.58
N ALA A 13 2.45 39.49 42.13
CA ALA A 13 1.70 38.51 41.35
C ALA A 13 0.46 39.13 40.69
N GLU A 14 -0.28 39.98 41.42
CA GLU A 14 -1.43 40.73 40.91
C GLU A 14 -1.01 41.75 39.84
N GLN A 15 0.09 42.48 40.06
CA GLN A 15 0.64 43.39 39.04
C GLN A 15 1.16 42.65 37.80
N ALA A 16 1.72 41.44 37.98
CA ALA A 16 2.11 40.59 36.85
C ALA A 16 0.89 40.05 36.09
N GLU A 17 -0.17 39.62 36.79
CA GLU A 17 -1.44 39.23 36.17
C GLU A 17 -2.12 40.39 35.44
N GLU A 18 -2.08 41.60 36.00
CA GLU A 18 -2.65 42.79 35.37
C GLU A 18 -1.84 43.25 34.15
N PHE A 19 -0.51 43.09 34.18
CA PHE A 19 0.38 43.33 33.04
C PHE A 19 0.18 42.28 31.93
N ILE A 20 -0.06 41.01 32.29
CA ILE A 20 -0.39 39.92 31.36
C ILE A 20 -1.78 40.13 30.75
N LYS A 21 -2.77 40.60 31.52
CA LYS A 21 -4.12 40.95 31.02
C LYS A 21 -4.10 42.17 30.08
N LYS A 22 -3.14 43.08 30.23
CA LYS A 22 -3.00 44.31 29.41
C LYS A 22 -2.15 44.13 28.14
N GLN A 23 -1.44 43.01 27.96
CA GLN A 23 -0.86 42.72 26.64
C GLN A 23 -1.97 42.30 25.67
N PRO A 24 -2.10 42.93 24.50
CA PRO A 24 -3.03 42.46 23.48
C PRO A 24 -2.67 41.01 23.19
N ARG A 25 -3.63 40.07 23.31
CA ARG A 25 -3.48 38.69 22.83
C ARG A 25 -2.90 38.78 21.42
N GLY A 26 -1.59 38.51 21.30
CA GLY A 26 -0.80 38.99 20.17
C GLY A 26 -1.48 38.67 18.85
N ALA A 27 -1.79 39.71 18.08
CA ALA A 27 -2.43 39.57 16.77
C ALA A 27 -1.68 38.48 15.97
N VAL A 28 -2.44 37.53 15.43
CA VAL A 28 -1.87 36.48 14.56
C VAL A 28 -1.19 37.19 13.40
N SER A 29 0.13 37.07 13.30
CA SER A 29 0.89 37.77 12.26
C SER A 29 0.41 37.33 10.87
N GLY A 30 0.58 38.17 9.84
CA GLY A 30 0.21 37.80 8.47
C GLY A 30 0.80 36.45 8.04
N LEU A 31 2.07 36.20 8.41
CA LEU A 31 2.77 34.94 8.15
C LEU A 31 2.11 33.74 8.85
N GLU A 32 1.71 33.87 10.12
CA GLU A 32 1.00 32.80 10.83
C GLU A 32 -0.33 32.45 10.14
N LYS A 33 -1.06 33.45 9.65
CA LYS A 33 -2.31 33.23 8.89
C LYS A 33 -2.03 32.48 7.59
N THR A 34 -0.99 32.86 6.86
CA THR A 34 -0.59 32.19 5.62
C THR A 34 -0.22 30.73 5.84
N CYS A 35 0.60 30.42 6.86
CA CYS A 35 0.97 29.03 7.15
C CYS A 35 -0.23 28.18 7.55
N LEU A 36 -1.12 28.72 8.39
CA LEU A 36 -2.36 28.03 8.72
C LEU A 36 -3.22 27.80 7.48
N PHE A 37 -3.38 28.81 6.61
CA PHE A 37 -4.12 28.66 5.36
C PHE A 37 -3.55 27.53 4.48
N ILE A 38 -2.23 27.44 4.33
CA ILE A 38 -1.57 26.37 3.60
C ILE A 38 -1.85 25.02 4.27
N LEU A 39 -1.67 24.91 5.59
CA LEU A 39 -1.90 23.68 6.35
C LEU A 39 -3.34 23.16 6.20
N TYR A 40 -4.34 24.02 6.38
CA TYR A 40 -5.74 23.64 6.21
C TYR A 40 -6.03 23.26 4.75
N SER A 41 -5.59 24.08 3.78
CA SER A 41 -5.81 23.81 2.35
C SER A 41 -5.20 22.48 1.93
N SER A 42 -3.94 22.21 2.28
CA SER A 42 -3.27 20.93 1.99
C SER A 42 -4.02 19.76 2.62
N ALA A 43 -4.45 19.87 3.88
CA ALA A 43 -5.20 18.80 4.55
C ALA A 43 -6.54 18.49 3.86
N TYR A 44 -7.25 19.49 3.34
CA TYR A 44 -8.48 19.26 2.57
C TYR A 44 -8.20 18.69 1.18
N LEU A 45 -7.18 19.20 0.50
CA LEU A 45 -6.77 18.67 -0.81
C LEU A 45 -6.37 17.19 -0.73
N MET A 46 -5.69 16.78 0.34
CA MET A 46 -5.34 15.36 0.55
C MET A 46 -6.57 14.44 0.55
N LEU A 47 -7.73 14.92 1.02
CA LEU A 47 -8.97 14.12 1.05
C LEU A 47 -9.56 13.84 -0.34
N LEU A 48 -9.09 14.56 -1.37
CA LEU A 48 -9.44 14.31 -2.77
C LEU A 48 -8.61 13.18 -3.40
N ILE A 49 -7.67 12.57 -2.65
CA ILE A 49 -6.83 11.46 -3.14
C ILE A 49 -7.61 10.33 -3.85
N PRO A 50 -8.82 9.90 -3.45
CA PRO A 50 -9.54 8.82 -4.13
C PRO A 50 -10.00 9.19 -5.55
N LEU A 51 -10.02 10.48 -5.88
CA LEU A 51 -10.44 11.00 -7.19
C LEU A 51 -9.27 11.14 -8.17
N ILE A 52 -8.02 11.05 -7.70
CA ILE A 52 -6.83 11.22 -8.53
C ILE A 52 -6.60 9.96 -9.37
N VAL A 53 -6.73 10.07 -10.68
CA VAL A 53 -6.46 9.02 -11.66
C VAL A 53 -5.78 9.66 -12.88
N ARG A 54 -4.75 9.00 -13.42
CA ARG A 54 -4.06 9.46 -14.64
C ARG A 54 -3.81 8.29 -15.59
N GLY A 55 -4.57 8.21 -16.69
CA GLY A 55 -4.46 7.14 -17.69
C GLY A 55 -3.18 7.15 -18.53
N ASP A 56 -2.38 8.21 -18.43
CA ASP A 56 -1.08 8.38 -19.06
C ASP A 56 0.10 8.06 -18.10
N PHE A 57 -0.16 7.27 -17.06
CA PHE A 57 0.80 6.96 -16.01
C PHE A 57 0.84 5.46 -15.73
N LEU A 58 2.04 4.93 -15.46
CA LEU A 58 2.25 3.54 -15.06
C LEU A 58 1.53 3.25 -13.73
N PHE A 59 0.55 2.33 -13.73
CA PHE A 59 -0.43 2.13 -12.65
C PHE A 59 -1.31 3.38 -12.39
N PRO A 60 -2.29 3.64 -13.28
CA PRO A 60 -3.04 4.89 -13.31
C PRO A 60 -3.85 5.19 -12.05
N PHE A 61 -4.16 4.17 -11.24
CA PHE A 61 -4.94 4.29 -10.01
C PHE A 61 -4.12 4.46 -8.74
N VAL A 62 -2.81 4.20 -8.74
CA VAL A 62 -2.04 4.13 -7.50
C VAL A 62 -0.89 5.13 -7.50
N GLY A 63 0.03 5.03 -8.47
CA GLY A 63 1.19 5.91 -8.59
C GLY A 63 0.81 7.39 -8.49
N PRO A 64 -0.13 7.91 -9.30
CA PRO A 64 -0.55 9.31 -9.26
C PRO A 64 -1.13 9.72 -7.90
N LYS A 65 -1.87 8.82 -7.22
CA LYS A 65 -2.42 9.07 -5.87
C LYS A 65 -1.31 9.18 -4.84
N GLY A 66 -0.33 8.28 -4.88
CA GLY A 66 0.81 8.28 -3.98
C GLY A 66 1.65 9.56 -4.13
N LEU A 67 1.98 9.94 -5.36
CA LEU A 67 2.75 11.17 -5.64
C LEU A 67 1.99 12.43 -5.24
N TYR A 68 0.68 12.48 -5.52
CA TYR A 68 -0.20 13.57 -5.08
C TYR A 68 -0.21 13.71 -3.55
N LEU A 69 -0.31 12.58 -2.83
CA LEU A 69 -0.30 12.56 -1.38
C LEU A 69 1.04 13.05 -0.82
N MET A 70 2.16 12.50 -1.32
CA MET A 70 3.50 12.91 -0.90
C MET A 70 3.72 14.41 -1.11
N ALA A 71 3.39 14.94 -2.29
CA ALA A 71 3.52 16.37 -2.60
C ALA A 71 2.78 17.27 -1.60
N LEU A 72 1.51 16.94 -1.31
CA LEU A 72 0.73 17.71 -0.35
C LEU A 72 1.27 17.58 1.07
N ILE A 73 1.78 16.41 1.44
CA ILE A 73 2.37 16.18 2.76
C ILE A 73 3.66 16.97 2.91
N GLU A 74 4.51 17.06 1.89
CA GLU A 74 5.73 17.87 1.95
C GLU A 74 5.41 19.35 2.16
N ILE A 75 4.45 19.88 1.40
CA ILE A 75 3.96 21.27 1.55
C ILE A 75 3.38 21.49 2.96
N PHE A 76 2.54 20.55 3.41
CA PHE A 76 1.95 20.57 4.75
C PHE A 76 3.01 20.53 5.84
N PHE A 77 4.01 19.65 5.70
CA PHE A 77 5.09 19.48 6.66
C PHE A 77 5.98 20.71 6.73
N ALA A 78 6.41 21.24 5.59
CA ALA A 78 7.23 22.45 5.52
C ALA A 78 6.50 23.65 6.14
N ALA A 79 5.22 23.87 5.82
CA ALA A 79 4.42 24.93 6.43
C ALA A 79 4.28 24.76 7.95
N GLY A 80 4.12 23.50 8.42
CA GLY A 80 4.02 23.16 9.84
C GLY A 80 5.33 23.40 10.60
N VAL A 81 6.46 22.93 10.06
CA VAL A 81 7.79 23.14 10.63
C VAL A 81 8.11 24.62 10.70
N PHE A 82 7.87 25.36 9.63
CA PHE A 82 8.01 26.82 9.62
C PHE A 82 7.17 27.45 10.74
N LEU A 83 5.87 27.13 10.82
CA LEU A 83 5.00 27.68 11.86
C LEU A 83 5.50 27.38 13.28
N MET A 84 6.05 26.18 13.52
CA MET A 84 6.60 25.78 14.82
C MET A 84 7.95 26.43 15.17
N ILE A 85 8.76 26.79 14.18
CA ILE A 85 10.02 27.53 14.37
C ILE A 85 9.71 28.98 14.78
N PHE A 86 8.76 29.60 14.09
CA PHE A 86 8.37 31.01 14.23
C PHE A 86 7.47 31.27 15.43
N SER A 87 6.56 30.33 15.69
CA SER A 87 5.52 30.45 16.70
C SER A 87 5.55 29.22 17.61
N PRO A 88 6.40 29.22 18.65
CA PRO A 88 6.60 28.09 19.55
C PRO A 88 5.31 27.56 20.21
N ARG A 89 4.24 28.37 20.27
CA ARG A 89 2.91 27.95 20.73
C ARG A 89 2.31 26.77 19.97
N TYR A 90 2.78 26.51 18.74
CA TYR A 90 2.34 25.39 17.90
C TYR A 90 3.21 24.14 18.04
N ARG A 91 4.22 24.12 18.92
CA ARG A 91 5.05 22.92 19.13
C ARG A 91 4.29 21.86 19.91
N ALA A 92 4.32 20.62 19.44
CA ALA A 92 3.61 19.52 20.09
C ALA A 92 4.36 18.98 21.33
N LYS A 93 3.63 18.71 22.42
CA LYS A 93 4.16 17.98 23.61
C LYS A 93 4.23 16.48 23.37
N ARG A 94 5.12 15.73 24.03
CA ARG A 94 5.23 14.26 23.90
C ARG A 94 3.86 13.57 24.00
N ASN A 95 3.59 12.64 23.07
CA ASN A 95 2.42 11.77 23.08
C ASN A 95 2.89 10.33 22.88
N ILE A 96 2.34 9.40 23.66
CA ILE A 96 2.65 7.96 23.56
C ILE A 96 2.40 7.41 22.15
N LEU A 97 1.39 7.91 21.44
CA LEU A 97 1.13 7.52 20.06
C LEU A 97 2.22 8.02 19.11
N SER A 98 2.81 9.20 19.36
CA SER A 98 3.98 9.67 18.61
C SER A 98 5.21 8.82 18.86
N LEU A 99 5.39 8.31 20.08
CA LEU A 99 6.45 7.37 20.38
C LEU A 99 6.21 6.04 19.66
N ALA A 100 4.99 5.48 19.71
CA ALA A 100 4.67 4.23 19.03
C ALA A 100 4.88 4.30 17.51
N ILE A 101 4.32 5.34 16.85
CA ILE A 101 4.51 5.53 15.39
C ILE A 101 5.99 5.81 15.07
N GLY A 102 6.66 6.64 15.86
CA GLY A 102 8.09 6.95 15.66
C GLY A 102 8.98 5.72 15.82
N SER A 103 8.71 4.86 16.80
CA SER A 103 9.40 3.58 16.99
C SER A 103 9.15 2.62 15.83
N PHE A 104 7.90 2.53 15.34
CA PHE A 104 7.60 1.71 14.16
C PHE A 104 8.36 2.21 12.93
N VAL A 105 8.34 3.52 12.64
CA VAL A 105 9.11 4.11 11.53
C VAL A 105 10.60 3.85 11.69
N LEU A 106 11.15 3.96 12.91
CA LEU A 106 12.55 3.63 13.18
C LEU A 106 12.86 2.17 12.88
N ILE A 107 12.00 1.24 13.28
CA ILE A 107 12.14 -0.19 12.96
C ILE A 107 12.11 -0.39 11.45
N MET A 108 11.21 0.28 10.72
CA MET A 108 11.15 0.20 9.26
C MET A 108 12.39 0.81 8.58
N ILE A 109 13.00 1.85 9.15
CA ILE A 109 14.31 2.38 8.70
C ILE A 109 15.38 1.30 8.85
N LEU A 110 15.46 0.65 10.01
CA LEU A 110 16.45 -0.41 10.25
C LEU A 110 16.20 -1.62 9.34
N ALA A 111 14.96 -2.06 9.20
CA ALA A 111 14.57 -3.14 8.30
C ALA A 111 14.86 -2.81 6.83
N THR A 112 14.74 -1.55 6.41
CA THR A 112 15.14 -1.10 5.08
C THR A 112 16.66 -1.20 4.89
N ILE A 113 17.45 -0.72 5.86
CA ILE A 113 18.92 -0.73 5.77
C ILE A 113 19.48 -2.15 5.74
N PHE A 114 18.93 -3.05 6.56
CA PHE A 114 19.38 -4.44 6.69
C PHE A 114 18.55 -5.44 5.85
N GLY A 115 17.63 -4.94 5.03
CA GLY A 115 16.76 -5.74 4.18
C GLY A 115 17.49 -6.32 2.97
N ALA A 116 16.79 -7.16 2.20
CA ALA A 116 17.34 -7.81 1.01
C ALA A 116 17.63 -6.82 -0.14
N ASP A 117 16.77 -5.82 -0.31
CA ASP A 117 16.97 -4.72 -1.26
C ASP A 117 16.56 -3.38 -0.62
N PRO A 118 17.53 -2.62 -0.07
CA PRO A 118 17.26 -1.34 0.58
C PRO A 118 16.65 -0.28 -0.33
N SER A 119 16.99 -0.28 -1.62
CA SER A 119 16.49 0.71 -2.59
C SER A 119 15.00 0.46 -2.84
N ARG A 120 14.63 -0.79 -3.12
CA ARG A 120 13.24 -1.23 -3.28
C ARG A 120 12.42 -0.97 -2.02
N SER A 121 12.97 -1.27 -0.85
CA SER A 121 12.35 -0.99 0.45
C SER A 121 12.10 0.50 0.70
N PHE A 122 13.04 1.36 0.32
CA PHE A 122 12.89 2.80 0.49
C PHE A 122 11.83 3.38 -0.45
N TRP A 123 11.95 3.07 -1.74
CA TRP A 123 11.19 3.74 -2.80
C TRP A 123 9.84 3.10 -3.13
N SER A 124 9.73 1.77 -3.04
CA SER A 124 8.61 0.97 -3.56
C SER A 124 8.43 1.10 -5.08
N LYS A 125 7.31 0.55 -5.56
CA LYS A 125 6.85 0.59 -6.95
C LYS A 125 5.55 1.38 -7.10
N PHE A 126 5.27 1.85 -8.30
CA PHE A 126 4.08 2.66 -8.60
C PHE A 126 2.77 1.92 -8.35
N GLU A 127 2.78 0.60 -8.45
CA GLU A 127 1.63 -0.26 -8.16
C GLU A 127 1.23 -0.26 -6.66
N ARG A 128 2.14 0.08 -5.74
CA ARG A 128 1.91 -0.04 -4.28
C ARG A 128 2.11 1.26 -3.53
N MET A 129 3.18 2.00 -3.81
CA MET A 129 3.52 3.27 -3.16
C MET A 129 3.56 3.16 -1.61
N SER A 130 4.05 2.04 -1.08
CA SER A 130 3.99 1.68 0.35
C SER A 130 5.35 1.51 1.05
N GLY A 131 6.44 1.87 0.37
CA GLY A 131 7.80 1.81 0.91
C GLY A 131 8.04 2.80 2.06
N LEU A 132 9.24 2.76 2.63
CA LEU A 132 9.62 3.61 3.78
C LEU A 132 9.39 5.11 3.50
N LEU A 133 9.58 5.57 2.26
CA LEU A 133 9.32 6.96 1.89
C LEU A 133 7.88 7.37 2.20
N MET A 134 6.88 6.52 1.92
CA MET A 134 5.47 6.81 2.25
C MET A 134 5.28 6.89 3.77
N TRP A 135 5.87 5.97 4.53
CA TRP A 135 5.79 5.97 5.99
C TRP A 135 6.40 7.23 6.62
N LEU A 136 7.52 7.73 6.08
CA LEU A 136 8.12 9.00 6.51
C LEU A 136 7.18 10.19 6.28
N HIS A 137 6.53 10.24 5.12
CA HIS A 137 5.53 11.26 4.80
C HIS A 137 4.33 11.18 5.77
N LEU A 138 3.75 9.99 5.95
CA LEU A 138 2.62 9.79 6.86
C LEU A 138 2.98 10.18 8.30
N PHE A 139 4.20 9.87 8.75
CA PHE A 139 4.70 10.31 10.06
C PHE A 139 4.83 11.83 10.15
N GLY A 140 5.36 12.49 9.11
CA GLY A 140 5.40 13.95 8.99
C GLY A 140 4.00 14.59 9.08
N PHE A 141 3.04 14.03 8.35
CA PHE A 141 1.63 14.44 8.42
C PHE A 141 1.07 14.30 9.85
N PHE A 142 1.32 13.17 10.51
CA PHE A 142 0.87 12.95 11.89
C PHE A 142 1.49 13.94 12.88
N LEU A 143 2.80 14.18 12.80
CA LEU A 143 3.51 15.10 13.70
C LEU A 143 2.95 16.53 13.60
N VAL A 144 2.71 17.02 12.38
CA VAL A 144 2.18 18.38 12.18
C VAL A 144 0.69 18.44 12.50
N SER A 145 -0.12 17.50 12.02
CA SER A 145 -1.57 17.51 12.26
C SER A 145 -1.90 17.46 13.76
N ARG A 146 -1.16 16.68 14.56
CA ARG A 146 -1.39 16.66 16.02
C ARG A 146 -1.03 17.96 16.72
N ALA A 147 -0.11 18.73 16.16
CA ALA A 147 0.37 19.98 16.72
C ALA A 147 -0.62 21.12 16.45
N ILE A 148 -1.22 21.09 15.26
CA ILE A 148 -2.03 22.19 14.73
C ILE A 148 -3.52 21.95 14.92
N PHE A 149 -4.03 20.77 14.58
CA PHE A 149 -5.46 20.50 14.50
C PHE A 149 -6.06 20.10 15.85
N LYS A 150 -7.17 20.75 16.17
CA LYS A 150 -8.01 20.47 17.34
C LYS A 150 -9.17 19.58 16.92
N LYS A 151 -9.91 19.08 17.92
CA LYS A 151 -11.11 18.25 17.72
C LYS A 151 -12.05 18.84 16.65
N ASP A 152 -12.30 20.15 16.71
CA ASP A 152 -13.23 20.83 15.80
C ASP A 152 -12.74 20.85 14.34
N ASP A 153 -11.43 20.92 14.14
CA ASP A 153 -10.83 20.85 12.80
C ASP A 153 -11.03 19.46 12.21
N TRP A 154 -10.84 18.41 13.01
CA TRP A 154 -11.09 17.03 12.59
C TRP A 154 -12.55 16.77 12.23
N LEU A 155 -13.52 17.39 12.92
CA LEU A 155 -14.92 17.29 12.51
C LEU A 155 -15.14 17.85 11.09
N ARG A 156 -14.44 18.93 10.72
CA ARG A 156 -14.51 19.50 9.36
C ARG A 156 -13.81 18.60 8.35
N ILE A 157 -12.65 18.02 8.70
CA ILE A 157 -11.92 17.05 7.88
C ILE A 157 -12.82 15.85 7.59
N PHE A 158 -13.46 15.27 8.60
CA PHE A 158 -14.43 14.17 8.41
C PHE A 158 -15.59 14.59 7.51
N SER A 159 -16.14 15.80 7.71
CA SER A 159 -17.25 16.28 6.86
C SER A 159 -16.84 16.37 5.40
N PHE A 160 -15.64 16.90 5.12
CA PHE A 160 -15.14 17.00 3.76
C PHE A 160 -14.77 15.63 3.18
N SER A 161 -14.23 14.72 4.00
CA SER A 161 -13.95 13.34 3.58
C SER A 161 -15.22 12.61 3.14
N ILE A 162 -16.35 12.83 3.84
CA ILE A 162 -17.66 12.30 3.45
C ILE A 162 -18.16 12.92 2.14
N LEU A 163 -17.93 14.21 1.92
CA LEU A 163 -18.29 14.84 0.64
C LEU A 163 -17.47 14.25 -0.51
N ALA A 164 -16.16 14.07 -0.31
CA ALA A 164 -15.29 13.43 -1.29
C ALA A 164 -15.72 11.98 -1.56
N SER A 165 -16.08 11.22 -0.52
CA SER A 165 -16.56 9.85 -0.68
C SER A 165 -17.92 9.77 -1.39
N MET A 166 -18.81 10.74 -1.19
CA MET A 166 -20.05 10.84 -1.96
C MET A 166 -19.76 11.03 -3.46
N VAL A 167 -18.74 11.81 -3.83
CA VAL A 167 -18.33 11.92 -5.25
C VAL A 167 -17.84 10.57 -5.78
N VAL A 168 -17.01 9.86 -5.03
CA VAL A 168 -16.53 8.51 -5.40
C VAL A 168 -17.69 7.51 -5.57
N CYS A 169 -18.67 7.56 -4.67
CA CYS A 169 -19.89 6.76 -4.75
C CYS A 169 -20.70 7.11 -6.00
N SER A 170 -20.87 8.39 -6.32
CA SER A 170 -21.55 8.82 -7.55
C SER A 170 -20.85 8.26 -8.80
N LEU A 171 -19.52 8.32 -8.86
CA LEU A 171 -18.75 7.75 -9.98
C LEU A 171 -18.91 6.23 -10.07
N PHE A 172 -18.98 5.52 -8.94
CA PHE A 172 -19.28 4.09 -8.91
C PHE A 172 -20.65 3.79 -9.54
N TRP A 173 -21.70 4.52 -9.13
CA TRP A 173 -23.05 4.30 -9.65
C TRP A 173 -23.21 4.71 -11.12
N LEU A 174 -22.55 5.78 -11.55
CA LEU A 174 -22.53 6.17 -12.96
C LEU A 174 -21.83 5.12 -13.84
N ASN A 175 -20.71 4.55 -13.38
CA ASN A 175 -20.05 3.45 -14.08
C ASN A 175 -20.97 2.21 -14.15
N LYS A 176 -21.61 1.86 -13.03
CA LYS A 176 -22.56 0.73 -12.97
C LYS A 176 -23.79 0.92 -13.86
N ALA A 177 -24.21 2.16 -14.08
CA ALA A 177 -25.29 2.52 -15.00
C ALA A 177 -24.85 2.52 -16.49
N GLY A 178 -23.59 2.21 -16.81
CA GLY A 178 -23.10 2.11 -18.18
C GLY A 178 -22.76 3.46 -18.83
N VAL A 179 -22.58 4.53 -18.06
CA VAL A 179 -22.20 5.84 -18.60
C VAL A 179 -20.82 5.76 -19.26
N LYS A 180 -20.77 5.96 -20.59
CA LYS A 180 -19.55 5.90 -21.41
C LYS A 180 -18.56 6.99 -21.00
N GLY A 181 -17.26 6.71 -21.09
CA GLY A 181 -16.17 7.64 -20.68
C GLY A 181 -15.75 7.54 -19.21
N LEU A 182 -16.50 6.79 -18.39
CA LEU A 182 -16.13 6.42 -17.02
C LEU A 182 -15.59 4.99 -16.92
N SER A 183 -15.25 4.35 -18.04
CA SER A 183 -14.82 2.93 -18.11
C SER A 183 -13.54 2.62 -17.33
N VAL A 184 -12.76 3.64 -17.00
CA VAL A 184 -11.57 3.54 -16.14
C VAL A 184 -11.96 3.15 -14.70
N ALA A 185 -13.23 3.25 -14.28
CA ALA A 185 -13.67 3.00 -12.91
C ALA A 185 -14.21 1.57 -12.62
N TYR A 186 -13.76 0.53 -13.34
CA TYR A 186 -14.33 -0.83 -13.23
C TYR A 186 -14.19 -1.44 -11.82
N ASN A 187 -15.33 -1.88 -11.25
CA ASN A 187 -15.51 -2.54 -9.93
C ASN A 187 -14.91 -1.87 -8.67
N GLY A 188 -14.14 -0.79 -8.80
CA GLY A 188 -13.51 -0.06 -7.70
C GLY A 188 -13.67 1.46 -7.77
N SER A 189 -14.50 1.99 -8.68
CA SER A 189 -14.59 3.44 -8.95
C SER A 189 -13.21 4.03 -9.29
N THR A 190 -12.99 5.32 -9.03
CA THR A 190 -11.68 5.97 -9.17
C THR A 190 -10.63 5.45 -8.19
N VAL A 191 -11.00 4.63 -7.20
CA VAL A 191 -10.05 3.95 -6.30
C VAL A 191 -9.31 2.81 -7.02
N GLY A 192 -9.92 2.21 -8.04
CA GLY A 192 -9.29 1.22 -8.93
C GLY A 192 -9.44 -0.24 -8.51
N ASN A 193 -9.91 -0.53 -7.29
CA ASN A 193 -10.20 -1.90 -6.84
C ASN A 193 -11.36 -1.91 -5.84
N SER A 194 -12.22 -2.93 -5.94
CA SER A 194 -13.40 -3.08 -5.08
C SER A 194 -13.07 -3.21 -3.58
N SER A 195 -12.03 -3.96 -3.24
CA SER A 195 -11.59 -4.16 -1.86
C SER A 195 -11.06 -2.86 -1.26
N PHE A 196 -10.26 -2.10 -2.01
CA PHE A 196 -9.73 -0.81 -1.56
C PHE A 196 -10.81 0.28 -1.47
N LEU A 197 -11.77 0.30 -2.41
CA LEU A 197 -12.95 1.16 -2.30
C LEU A 197 -13.72 0.84 -1.02
N ALA A 198 -13.96 -0.45 -0.75
CA ALA A 198 -14.68 -0.88 0.42
C ALA A 198 -13.95 -0.50 1.73
N THR A 199 -12.61 -0.62 1.79
CA THR A 199 -11.80 -0.11 2.92
C THR A 199 -12.02 1.39 3.11
N TYR A 200 -11.94 2.17 2.04
CA TYR A 200 -12.09 3.62 2.10
C TYR A 200 -13.49 4.03 2.58
N LEU A 201 -14.54 3.34 2.11
CA LEU A 201 -15.92 3.56 2.56
C LEU A 201 -16.12 3.17 4.03
N LEU A 202 -15.46 2.09 4.50
CA LEU A 202 -15.53 1.65 5.89
C LEU A 202 -15.12 2.77 6.86
N PHE A 203 -13.99 3.44 6.62
CA PHE A 203 -13.57 4.61 7.42
C PHE A 203 -14.61 5.73 7.39
N ASN A 204 -15.08 6.11 6.20
CA ASN A 204 -16.00 7.24 6.03
C ASN A 204 -17.40 6.97 6.62
N LEU A 205 -17.86 5.73 6.62
CA LEU A 205 -19.11 5.33 7.29
C LEU A 205 -19.03 5.58 8.80
N PHE A 206 -17.94 5.18 9.44
CA PHE A 206 -17.75 5.44 10.87
C PHE A 206 -17.48 6.92 11.17
N PHE A 207 -16.81 7.66 10.28
CA PHE A 207 -16.72 9.12 10.39
C PHE A 207 -18.09 9.79 10.32
N ALA A 208 -18.96 9.38 9.39
CA ALA A 208 -20.32 9.89 9.26
C ALA A 208 -21.16 9.57 10.52
N LEU A 209 -21.02 8.35 11.05
CA LEU A 209 -21.66 7.95 12.29
C LEU A 209 -21.20 8.82 13.46
N TYR A 210 -19.89 9.04 13.61
CA TYR A 210 -19.32 9.89 14.64
C TYR A 210 -19.83 11.32 14.55
N LEU A 211 -19.79 11.92 13.36
CA LEU A 211 -20.26 13.28 13.12
C LEU A 211 -21.75 13.44 13.47
N PHE A 212 -22.59 12.48 13.09
CA PHE A 212 -24.01 12.52 13.38
C PHE A 212 -24.29 12.66 14.89
N PHE A 213 -23.57 11.89 15.73
CA PHE A 213 -23.75 11.96 17.18
C PHE A 213 -23.09 13.17 17.83
N GLU A 214 -21.93 13.62 17.33
CA GLU A 214 -21.21 14.76 17.90
C GLU A 214 -21.90 16.10 17.55
N LEU A 215 -22.41 16.25 16.32
CA LEU A 215 -23.10 17.46 15.87
C LEU A 215 -24.49 17.64 16.48
N LYS A 216 -25.15 16.56 16.94
CA LYS A 216 -26.40 16.65 17.71
C LYS A 216 -26.27 17.48 18.99
N LYS A 217 -25.06 17.72 19.48
CA LYS A 217 -24.80 18.50 20.70
C LYS A 217 -24.47 19.97 20.42
N ARG A 218 -24.30 20.38 19.15
CA ARG A 218 -23.87 21.74 18.77
C ARG A 218 -25.03 22.57 18.22
N LYS A 219 -24.99 23.90 18.41
CA LYS A 219 -25.99 24.85 17.90
C LYS A 219 -25.67 25.34 16.47
N VAL A 220 -24.42 25.63 16.16
CA VAL A 220 -23.94 26.10 14.84
C VAL A 220 -22.63 25.38 14.51
N PHE A 221 -22.43 25.02 13.24
CA PHE A 221 -21.17 24.45 12.74
C PHE A 221 -20.58 25.38 11.68
N GLN A 222 -19.30 25.69 11.79
CA GLN A 222 -18.63 26.60 10.86
C GLN A 222 -17.67 25.81 9.98
N PHE A 223 -17.87 25.88 8.67
CA PHE A 223 -16.99 25.32 7.65
C PHE A 223 -16.21 26.48 7.01
N PHE A 224 -14.90 26.59 7.28
CA PHE A 224 -14.11 27.78 6.91
C PHE A 224 -14.74 29.11 7.39
N PHE A 225 -15.15 29.98 6.47
CA PHE A 225 -15.81 31.26 6.72
C PHE A 225 -17.35 31.14 6.65
N ILE A 226 -17.86 29.99 6.20
CA ILE A 226 -19.29 29.74 6.01
C ILE A 226 -19.87 29.14 7.28
N LYS A 227 -20.84 29.84 7.87
CA LYS A 227 -21.68 29.27 8.94
C LYS A 227 -22.72 28.38 8.29
N VAL A 228 -22.63 27.08 8.54
CA VAL A 228 -23.59 26.09 8.05
C VAL A 228 -24.54 25.75 9.18
N SER A 229 -25.84 25.71 8.89
CA SER A 229 -26.81 25.33 9.90
C SER A 229 -26.56 23.88 10.34
N ARG A 230 -26.74 23.61 11.63
CA ARG A 230 -26.62 22.25 12.18
C ARG A 230 -27.46 21.23 11.40
N LYS A 231 -28.67 21.62 10.95
CA LYS A 231 -29.58 20.76 10.19
C LYS A 231 -28.91 20.29 8.90
N ILE A 232 -28.30 21.19 8.14
CA ILE A 232 -27.61 20.86 6.88
C ILE A 232 -26.46 19.87 7.13
N CYS A 233 -25.60 20.10 8.13
CA CYS A 233 -24.50 19.19 8.42
C CYS A 233 -24.98 17.79 8.85
N LEU A 234 -26.06 17.71 9.63
CA LEU A 234 -26.67 16.43 10.01
C LEU A 234 -27.29 15.71 8.80
N THR A 235 -27.93 16.45 7.88
CA THR A 235 -28.46 15.90 6.64
C THR A 235 -27.34 15.35 5.77
N ILE A 236 -26.24 16.08 5.59
CA ILE A 236 -25.07 15.61 4.83
C ILE A 236 -24.50 14.34 5.46
N ALA A 237 -24.32 14.30 6.79
CA ALA A 237 -23.81 13.11 7.48
C ALA A 237 -24.75 11.91 7.32
N ALA A 238 -26.07 12.09 7.46
CA ALA A 238 -27.05 11.03 7.35
C ALA A 238 -27.23 10.53 5.90
N ALA A 239 -27.39 11.44 4.94
CA ALA A 239 -27.51 11.11 3.53
C ALA A 239 -26.22 10.48 3.00
N GLY A 240 -25.06 11.04 3.36
CA GLY A 240 -23.75 10.48 3.04
C GLY A 240 -23.57 9.08 3.61
N PHE A 241 -23.97 8.83 4.87
CA PHE A 241 -23.94 7.49 5.46
C PHE A 241 -24.77 6.49 4.65
N ILE A 242 -26.03 6.83 4.34
CA ILE A 242 -26.92 5.94 3.57
C ILE A 242 -26.33 5.66 2.19
N PHE A 243 -25.85 6.69 1.50
CA PHE A 243 -25.32 6.54 0.14
C PHE A 243 -24.04 5.70 0.10
N MET A 244 -23.12 5.92 1.05
CA MET A 244 -21.93 5.09 1.20
C MET A 244 -22.26 3.66 1.61
N PHE A 245 -23.24 3.46 2.49
CA PHE A 245 -23.66 2.14 2.95
C PHE A 245 -24.22 1.32 1.79
N ILE A 246 -25.12 1.91 1.01
CA ILE A 246 -25.65 1.28 -0.21
C ILE A 246 -24.51 0.95 -1.17
N THR A 247 -23.59 1.88 -1.42
CA THR A 247 -22.42 1.62 -2.29
C THR A 247 -21.55 0.47 -1.77
N LEU A 248 -21.31 0.39 -0.46
CA LEU A 248 -20.56 -0.70 0.16
C LEU A 248 -21.25 -2.06 -0.06
N MET A 249 -22.57 -2.14 0.13
CA MET A 249 -23.33 -3.39 -0.07
C MET A 249 -23.29 -3.88 -1.53
N PHE A 250 -23.19 -2.96 -2.49
CA PHE A 250 -23.08 -3.28 -3.91
C PHE A 250 -21.63 -3.39 -4.41
N SER A 251 -20.64 -3.12 -3.55
CA SER A 251 -19.24 -3.39 -3.83
C SER A 251 -18.95 -4.89 -3.66
N THR A 252 -17.99 -5.43 -4.40
CA THR A 252 -17.56 -6.83 -4.25
C THR A 252 -16.63 -7.06 -3.05
N GLY A 253 -16.38 -6.02 -2.23
CA GLY A 253 -15.51 -6.06 -1.05
C GLY A 253 -16.14 -6.76 0.18
N ARG A 254 -16.37 -8.07 0.08
CA ARG A 254 -17.08 -8.89 1.10
C ARG A 254 -16.50 -8.77 2.51
N ALA A 255 -15.18 -8.72 2.64
CA ALA A 255 -14.51 -8.60 3.95
C ALA A 255 -14.91 -7.30 4.67
N ALA A 256 -14.93 -6.17 3.95
CA ALA A 256 -15.33 -4.88 4.53
C ALA A 256 -16.82 -4.83 4.94
N ILE A 257 -17.70 -5.52 4.19
CA ILE A 257 -19.12 -5.66 4.55
C ILE A 257 -19.27 -6.40 5.89
N LEU A 258 -18.63 -7.56 6.03
CA LEU A 258 -18.67 -8.35 7.27
C LEU A 258 -18.09 -7.56 8.46
N VAL A 259 -16.95 -6.91 8.24
CA VAL A 259 -16.28 -6.08 9.23
C VAL A 259 -17.11 -4.86 9.63
N PHE A 260 -17.86 -4.25 8.71
CA PHE A 260 -18.77 -3.15 9.02
C PHE A 260 -19.89 -3.60 9.98
N PHE A 261 -20.53 -4.74 9.71
CA PHE A 261 -21.56 -5.30 10.61
C PHE A 261 -20.95 -5.74 11.95
N GLY A 262 -19.79 -6.38 11.95
CA GLY A 262 -19.06 -6.71 13.17
C GLY A 262 -18.70 -5.48 14.01
N GLY A 263 -18.20 -4.41 13.36
CA GLY A 263 -17.85 -3.15 14.02
C GLY A 263 -19.05 -2.39 14.58
N THR A 264 -20.17 -2.35 13.86
CA THR A 264 -21.42 -1.76 14.36
C THR A 264 -22.03 -2.57 15.51
N GLY A 265 -21.98 -3.90 15.43
CA GLY A 265 -22.32 -4.79 16.54
C GLY A 265 -21.45 -4.57 17.78
N LEU A 266 -20.13 -4.44 17.58
CA LEU A 266 -19.18 -4.12 18.65
C LEU A 266 -19.48 -2.74 19.27
N LEU A 267 -19.85 -1.73 18.47
CA LEU A 267 -20.27 -0.42 18.98
C LEU A 267 -21.48 -0.53 19.90
N LEU A 268 -22.49 -1.29 19.47
CA LEU A 268 -23.70 -1.54 20.23
C LEU A 268 -23.38 -2.26 21.55
N LEU A 269 -22.59 -3.33 21.51
CA LEU A 269 -22.19 -4.07 22.71
C LEU A 269 -21.40 -3.20 23.69
N LEU A 270 -20.45 -2.39 23.21
CA LEU A 270 -19.72 -1.44 24.04
C LEU A 270 -20.66 -0.40 24.67
N TYR A 271 -21.64 0.11 23.91
CA TYR A 271 -22.62 1.06 24.43
C TYR A 271 -23.49 0.41 25.53
N LEU A 272 -23.97 -0.81 25.31
CA LEU A 272 -24.76 -1.56 26.28
C LEU A 272 -23.95 -1.90 27.54
N ALA A 273 -22.66 -2.22 27.39
CA ALA A 273 -21.78 -2.57 28.50
C ALA A 273 -21.31 -1.37 29.34
N LEU A 274 -21.19 -0.19 28.74
CA LEU A 274 -20.57 0.98 29.38
C LEU A 274 -21.57 2.10 29.73
N GLU A 275 -22.58 2.36 28.89
CA GLU A 275 -23.50 3.49 29.05
C GLU A 275 -24.90 3.09 29.57
N ARG A 276 -25.33 1.84 29.34
CA ARG A 276 -26.68 1.40 29.77
C ARG A 276 -26.81 1.37 31.28
N LYS A 277 -27.92 1.88 31.83
CA LYS A 277 -28.21 1.92 33.28
C LYS A 277 -28.69 0.59 33.88
N LYS A 278 -29.41 -0.25 33.12
CA LYS A 278 -29.98 -1.51 33.62
C LYS A 278 -28.87 -2.57 33.80
N ASN A 279 -28.66 -3.04 35.03
CA ASN A 279 -27.55 -3.93 35.39
C ASN A 279 -27.54 -5.26 34.63
N ASN A 280 -28.69 -5.93 34.44
CA ASN A 280 -28.74 -7.23 33.74
C ASN A 280 -28.28 -7.11 32.28
N ILE A 281 -28.74 -6.08 31.56
CA ILE A 281 -28.32 -5.83 30.17
C ILE A 281 -26.82 -5.54 30.11
N ARG A 282 -26.31 -4.76 31.06
CA ARG A 282 -24.89 -4.42 31.15
C ARG A 282 -24.02 -5.66 31.39
N LEU A 283 -24.45 -6.55 32.28
CA LEU A 283 -23.75 -7.80 32.58
C LEU A 283 -23.73 -8.71 31.35
N ILE A 284 -24.88 -8.93 30.71
CA ILE A 284 -24.98 -9.73 29.48
C ILE A 284 -24.08 -9.15 28.39
N ALA A 285 -24.11 -7.83 28.15
CA ALA A 285 -23.25 -7.20 27.15
C ALA A 285 -21.75 -7.38 27.46
N LYS A 286 -21.33 -7.31 28.73
CA LYS A 286 -19.95 -7.59 29.13
C LYS A 286 -19.56 -9.06 28.90
N MET A 287 -20.44 -10.01 29.21
CA MET A 287 -20.21 -11.43 28.93
C MET A 287 -20.09 -11.67 27.43
N CYS A 288 -20.98 -11.08 26.61
CA CYS A 288 -20.89 -11.13 25.15
C CYS A 288 -19.60 -10.51 24.62
N LEU A 289 -19.10 -9.41 25.20
CA LEU A 289 -17.82 -8.81 24.83
C LEU A 289 -16.63 -9.72 25.15
N ILE A 290 -16.63 -10.35 26.34
CA ILE A 290 -15.56 -11.29 26.73
C ILE A 290 -15.59 -12.52 25.82
N LEU A 291 -16.77 -13.11 25.61
CA LEU A 291 -16.94 -14.26 24.71
C LEU A 291 -16.53 -13.91 23.28
N GLY A 292 -16.98 -12.76 22.77
CA GLY A 292 -16.62 -12.26 21.44
C GLY A 292 -15.12 -12.02 21.29
N LEU A 293 -14.45 -11.50 22.32
CA LEU A 293 -12.99 -11.35 22.34
C LEU A 293 -12.27 -12.70 22.31
N ILE A 294 -12.73 -13.68 23.09
CA ILE A 294 -12.16 -15.04 23.08
C ILE A 294 -12.33 -15.66 21.68
N ILE A 295 -13.54 -15.60 21.10
CA ILE A 295 -13.80 -16.12 19.75
C ILE A 295 -12.90 -15.43 18.72
N TYR A 296 -12.77 -14.10 18.79
CA TYR A 296 -11.93 -13.34 17.86
C TYR A 296 -10.45 -13.72 17.98
N LEU A 297 -9.91 -13.80 19.21
CA LEU A 297 -8.51 -14.15 19.43
C LEU A 297 -8.21 -15.61 19.08
N SER A 298 -9.10 -16.54 19.40
CA SER A 298 -8.99 -17.94 18.98
C SER A 298 -9.07 -18.06 17.46
N GLY A 299 -10.00 -17.34 16.83
CA GLY A 299 -10.11 -17.28 15.36
C GLY A 299 -8.85 -16.73 14.71
N LEU A 300 -8.27 -15.67 15.27
CA LEU A 300 -7.02 -15.09 14.81
C LEU A 300 -5.83 -16.06 15.00
N ALA A 301 -5.73 -16.71 16.15
CA ALA A 301 -4.68 -17.69 16.41
C ALA A 301 -4.76 -18.88 15.44
N LEU A 302 -5.97 -19.40 15.20
CA LEU A 302 -6.20 -20.44 14.20
C LEU A 302 -5.89 -19.94 12.79
N LEU A 303 -6.28 -18.72 12.43
CA LEU A 303 -5.98 -18.15 11.10
C LEU A 303 -4.48 -18.11 10.80
N LEU A 304 -3.66 -17.84 11.82
CA LEU A 304 -2.20 -17.79 11.73
C LEU A 304 -1.53 -19.15 11.87
N TRP A 305 -2.26 -20.16 12.34
CA TRP A 305 -1.76 -21.51 12.49
C TRP A 305 -1.82 -22.26 11.15
N ASN A 306 -0.66 -22.75 10.70
CA ASN A 306 -0.54 -23.43 9.42
C ASN A 306 -1.45 -24.67 9.32
N ASN A 307 -2.21 -24.77 8.24
CA ASN A 307 -3.19 -25.83 7.95
C ASN A 307 -4.32 -25.94 8.99
N SER A 308 -4.67 -24.88 9.72
CA SER A 308 -5.80 -24.93 10.65
C SER A 308 -7.15 -25.09 9.95
N PRO A 309 -8.20 -25.53 10.68
CA PRO A 309 -9.56 -25.62 10.11
C PRO A 309 -10.07 -24.29 9.55
N ILE A 310 -9.69 -23.15 10.14
CA ILE A 310 -10.13 -21.82 9.65
C ILE A 310 -9.40 -21.46 8.36
N GLN A 311 -8.10 -21.76 8.26
CA GLN A 311 -7.33 -21.50 7.04
C GLN A 311 -7.85 -22.38 5.90
N GLN A 312 -8.13 -23.66 6.15
CA GLN A 312 -8.73 -24.57 5.17
C GLN A 312 -10.13 -24.10 4.73
N TRP A 313 -10.99 -23.72 5.68
CA TRP A 313 -12.32 -23.18 5.40
C TRP A 313 -12.28 -21.91 4.53
N LEU A 314 -11.27 -21.05 4.73
CA LEU A 314 -11.01 -19.88 3.89
C LEU A 314 -10.52 -20.29 2.50
N SER A 315 -9.54 -21.21 2.41
CA SER A 315 -9.01 -21.72 1.14
C SER A 315 -10.08 -22.32 0.25
N GLU A 316 -11.04 -23.06 0.82
CA GLU A 316 -12.19 -23.64 0.10
C GLU A 316 -13.16 -22.60 -0.47
N ARG A 317 -13.29 -21.44 0.18
CA ARG A 317 -14.21 -20.34 -0.22
C ARG A 317 -13.52 -19.27 -1.05
N ALA A 318 -12.20 -19.23 -1.00
CA ALA A 318 -11.34 -18.45 -1.86
C ALA A 318 -10.60 -19.42 -2.81
N ASN A 319 -9.29 -19.30 -2.91
CA ASN A 319 -8.41 -20.21 -3.63
C ASN A 319 -7.26 -20.65 -2.70
N LYS A 320 -6.62 -21.78 -3.01
CA LYS A 320 -5.55 -22.34 -2.17
C LYS A 320 -4.28 -21.49 -2.12
N SER A 321 -4.14 -20.49 -3.01
CA SER A 321 -2.97 -19.60 -3.03
C SER A 321 -2.76 -18.88 -1.70
N ARG A 322 -3.84 -18.45 -1.01
CA ARG A 322 -3.71 -17.76 0.29
C ARG A 322 -2.99 -18.61 1.34
N GLN A 323 -3.31 -19.90 1.40
CA GLN A 323 -2.68 -20.81 2.35
C GLN A 323 -1.19 -21.01 2.08
N VAL A 324 -0.83 -21.18 0.80
CA VAL A 324 0.57 -21.31 0.40
C VAL A 324 1.34 -20.01 0.64
N ILE A 325 0.79 -18.87 0.24
CA ILE A 325 1.42 -17.55 0.44
C ILE A 325 1.68 -17.27 1.94
N TRP A 326 0.77 -17.66 2.84
CA TRP A 326 0.98 -17.53 4.28
C TRP A 326 2.02 -18.49 4.81
N SER A 327 2.09 -19.71 4.27
CA SER A 327 3.19 -20.65 4.55
C SER A 327 4.53 -20.06 4.13
N ASN A 328 4.62 -19.49 2.93
CA ASN A 328 5.84 -18.84 2.42
C ASN A 328 6.23 -17.64 3.30
N ALA A 329 5.26 -16.80 3.69
CA ALA A 329 5.50 -15.68 4.59
C ALA A 329 6.03 -16.15 5.96
N TRP A 330 5.52 -17.26 6.47
CA TRP A 330 6.01 -17.86 7.71
C TRP A 330 7.45 -18.35 7.59
N GLN A 331 7.81 -19.02 6.49
CA GLN A 331 9.21 -19.41 6.23
C GLN A 331 10.13 -18.18 6.14
N GLY A 332 9.72 -17.16 5.37
CA GLY A 332 10.48 -15.91 5.27
C GLY A 332 10.69 -15.22 6.62
N PHE A 333 9.70 -15.28 7.51
CA PHE A 333 9.86 -14.79 8.88
C PHE A 333 10.89 -15.62 9.68
N LEU A 334 10.85 -16.95 9.59
CA LEU A 334 11.78 -17.82 10.31
C LEU A 334 13.24 -17.62 9.88
N GLU A 335 13.48 -17.27 8.63
CA GLU A 335 14.81 -16.96 8.10
C GLU A 335 15.38 -15.64 8.64
N ARG A 336 14.52 -14.63 8.85
CA ARG A 336 14.91 -13.28 9.32
C ARG A 336 14.00 -12.77 10.45
N PRO A 337 14.02 -13.39 11.65
CA PRO A 337 12.96 -13.19 12.65
C PRO A 337 12.96 -11.83 13.37
N ILE A 338 14.07 -11.09 13.35
CA ILE A 338 14.18 -9.83 14.12
C ILE A 338 13.74 -8.62 13.30
N LEU A 339 14.38 -8.40 12.15
CA LEU A 339 14.17 -7.24 11.27
C LEU A 339 13.58 -7.58 9.90
N GLY A 340 13.33 -8.86 9.61
CA GLY A 340 12.71 -9.29 8.35
C GLY A 340 13.61 -9.10 7.12
N TRP A 341 12.96 -9.19 5.96
CA TRP A 341 13.52 -9.00 4.63
C TRP A 341 13.53 -7.54 4.17
N GLY A 342 12.98 -6.63 4.97
CA GLY A 342 12.75 -5.23 4.60
C GLY A 342 11.41 -5.06 3.86
N PRO A 343 10.78 -3.87 3.94
CA PRO A 343 9.52 -3.62 3.25
C PRO A 343 9.63 -3.80 1.74
N GLU A 344 8.54 -4.16 1.06
CA GLU A 344 8.48 -4.33 -0.40
C GLU A 344 9.26 -5.53 -0.98
N ASN A 345 9.87 -6.38 -0.14
CA ASN A 345 10.72 -7.50 -0.55
C ASN A 345 10.04 -8.88 -0.48
N PHE A 346 8.73 -8.93 -0.20
CA PHE A 346 7.97 -10.19 -0.11
C PHE A 346 8.09 -11.08 -1.36
N SER A 347 8.22 -10.49 -2.55
CA SER A 347 8.38 -11.27 -3.79
C SER A 347 9.61 -12.18 -3.78
N PHE A 348 10.67 -11.81 -3.07
CA PHE A 348 11.87 -12.64 -2.95
C PHE A 348 11.55 -13.91 -2.15
N VAL A 349 10.91 -13.76 -0.99
CA VAL A 349 10.42 -14.87 -0.18
C VAL A 349 9.46 -15.76 -0.97
N PHE A 350 8.56 -15.14 -1.74
CA PHE A 350 7.61 -15.89 -2.57
C PHE A 350 8.30 -16.74 -3.65
N HIS A 351 9.35 -16.22 -4.29
CA HIS A 351 10.08 -16.94 -5.33
C HIS A 351 11.00 -18.02 -4.74
N GLU A 352 11.66 -17.75 -3.61
CA GLU A 352 12.49 -18.74 -2.93
C GLU A 352 11.67 -19.97 -2.49
N HIS A 353 10.47 -19.74 -1.95
CA HIS A 353 9.55 -20.78 -1.49
C HIS A 353 8.42 -21.08 -2.48
N PHE A 354 8.68 -20.96 -3.78
CA PHE A 354 7.64 -21.13 -4.80
C PHE A 354 7.06 -22.55 -4.83
N ASP A 355 5.73 -22.66 -4.90
CA ASP A 355 5.02 -23.93 -5.07
C ASP A 355 4.63 -24.11 -6.56
N PRO A 356 5.10 -25.16 -7.25
CA PRO A 356 4.75 -25.42 -8.65
C PRO A 356 3.23 -25.46 -8.92
N GLY A 357 2.43 -25.78 -7.90
CA GLY A 357 0.98 -25.79 -7.97
C GLY A 357 0.38 -24.45 -8.40
N PHE A 358 1.06 -23.31 -8.23
CA PHE A 358 0.61 -22.02 -8.75
C PHE A 358 0.35 -22.02 -10.27
N TYR A 359 0.93 -22.96 -11.04
CA TYR A 359 0.62 -23.15 -12.46
C TYR A 359 -0.64 -24.00 -12.73
N ILE A 360 -1.45 -24.27 -11.71
CA ILE A 360 -2.74 -24.96 -11.81
C ILE A 360 -3.85 -23.97 -11.43
N PRO A 361 -4.32 -23.15 -12.39
CA PRO A 361 -5.21 -22.02 -12.11
C PRO A 361 -6.53 -22.44 -11.46
N GLU A 362 -7.00 -23.65 -11.73
CA GLU A 362 -8.23 -24.22 -11.19
C GLU A 362 -8.16 -24.40 -9.66
N ILE A 363 -6.94 -24.57 -9.11
CA ILE A 363 -6.71 -24.83 -7.69
C ILE A 363 -6.24 -23.55 -6.96
N TYR A 364 -5.29 -22.84 -7.56
CA TYR A 364 -4.59 -21.73 -6.90
C TYR A 364 -5.05 -20.34 -7.37
N GLY A 365 -5.84 -20.27 -8.44
CA GLY A 365 -6.19 -19.03 -9.12
C GLY A 365 -5.18 -18.64 -10.20
N PRO A 366 -5.47 -17.58 -10.95
CA PRO A 366 -4.70 -17.22 -12.15
C PRO A 366 -3.32 -16.60 -11.87
N ASP A 367 -3.08 -16.15 -10.64
CA ASP A 367 -1.88 -15.39 -10.30
C ASP A 367 -0.72 -16.32 -9.93
N THR A 368 0.41 -16.21 -10.65
CA THR A 368 1.66 -16.95 -10.38
C THR A 368 2.72 -16.09 -9.70
N ARG A 369 2.35 -14.87 -9.29
CA ARG A 369 3.25 -13.87 -8.70
C ARG A 369 2.57 -13.14 -7.57
N PHE A 370 3.28 -13.02 -6.46
CA PHE A 370 2.79 -12.30 -5.30
C PHE A 370 3.90 -11.42 -4.72
N ASP A 371 3.52 -10.19 -4.41
CA ASP A 371 4.37 -9.17 -3.80
C ASP A 371 3.91 -8.79 -2.39
N ARG A 372 2.88 -9.48 -1.88
CA ARG A 372 2.30 -9.34 -0.55
C ARG A 372 1.76 -10.68 -0.06
N ALA A 373 1.82 -10.86 1.26
CA ALA A 373 1.15 -11.97 1.93
C ALA A 373 -0.38 -11.81 1.92
N HIS A 374 -0.88 -10.59 1.66
CA HIS A 374 -2.30 -10.22 1.76
C HIS A 374 -2.89 -10.49 3.14
N ASN A 375 -2.05 -10.35 4.14
CA ASN A 375 -2.40 -10.44 5.54
C ASN A 375 -1.37 -9.59 6.27
N ILE A 376 -1.84 -8.51 6.87
CA ILE A 376 -0.99 -7.49 7.48
C ILE A 376 -0.07 -8.03 8.57
N ILE A 377 -0.42 -9.14 9.22
CA ILE A 377 0.45 -9.79 10.21
C ILE A 377 1.64 -10.41 9.50
N PHE A 378 1.39 -11.23 8.48
CA PHE A 378 2.45 -11.85 7.68
C PHE A 378 3.28 -10.81 6.92
N ASP A 379 2.65 -9.76 6.38
CA ASP A 379 3.37 -8.65 5.74
C ASP A 379 4.33 -7.99 6.75
N ASN A 380 3.89 -7.64 7.97
CA ASN A 380 4.78 -7.03 8.97
C ASN A 380 5.87 -7.98 9.49
N LEU A 381 5.59 -9.29 9.56
CA LEU A 381 6.59 -10.30 9.93
C LEU A 381 7.68 -10.41 8.86
N VAL A 382 7.33 -10.41 7.57
CA VAL A 382 8.31 -10.44 6.48
C VAL A 382 9.01 -9.10 6.35
N ASP A 383 8.30 -7.98 6.42
CA ASP A 383 8.85 -6.64 6.20
C ASP A 383 9.82 -6.20 7.32
N GLY A 384 9.50 -6.50 8.57
CA GLY A 384 10.21 -5.97 9.74
C GLY A 384 10.48 -6.99 10.86
N GLY A 385 10.20 -8.27 10.65
CA GLY A 385 10.35 -9.32 11.66
C GLY A 385 9.37 -9.15 12.84
N ALA A 386 9.72 -9.78 13.95
CA ALA A 386 8.97 -9.66 15.20
C ALA A 386 8.94 -8.20 15.69
N LEU A 387 10.02 -7.43 15.47
CA LEU A 387 10.05 -6.01 15.83
C LEU A 387 9.08 -5.19 15.00
N GLY A 388 9.00 -5.45 13.69
CA GLY A 388 8.04 -4.82 12.77
C GLY A 388 6.60 -5.05 13.23
N LEU A 389 6.22 -6.31 13.47
CA LEU A 389 4.88 -6.65 13.97
C LEU A 389 4.58 -6.00 15.33
N LEU A 390 5.49 -6.08 16.29
CA LEU A 390 5.32 -5.47 17.60
C LEU A 390 5.21 -3.94 17.51
N GLY A 391 6.03 -3.31 16.66
CA GLY A 391 5.98 -1.88 16.36
C GLY A 391 4.62 -1.50 15.77
N TYR A 392 4.13 -2.25 14.79
CA TYR A 392 2.81 -2.04 14.18
C TYR A 392 1.69 -2.13 15.22
N LEU A 393 1.64 -3.23 15.99
CA LEU A 393 0.63 -3.44 17.04
C LEU A 393 0.72 -2.39 18.16
N SER A 394 1.90 -1.85 18.44
CA SER A 394 2.09 -0.80 19.45
C SER A 394 1.32 0.49 19.11
N MET A 395 1.13 0.82 17.82
CA MET A 395 0.36 1.98 17.38
C MET A 395 -1.13 1.84 17.76
N PHE A 396 -1.68 0.64 17.58
CA PHE A 396 -3.04 0.30 17.99
C PHE A 396 -3.16 0.28 19.51
N GLY A 397 -2.20 -0.36 20.21
CA GLY A 397 -2.16 -0.41 21.67
C GLY A 397 -2.11 0.98 22.32
N ALA A 398 -1.25 1.88 21.82
CA ALA A 398 -1.16 3.27 22.27
C ALA A 398 -2.48 4.02 22.05
N SER A 399 -3.13 3.80 20.91
CA SER A 399 -4.43 4.39 20.58
C SER A 399 -5.53 3.94 21.55
N PHE A 400 -5.67 2.63 21.79
CA PHE A 400 -6.65 2.10 22.74
C PHE A 400 -6.38 2.57 24.18
N TRP A 401 -5.11 2.66 24.58
CA TRP A 401 -4.74 3.19 25.88
C TRP A 401 -5.15 4.66 26.05
N ILE A 402 -4.88 5.52 25.05
CA ILE A 402 -5.29 6.93 25.05
C ILE A 402 -6.81 7.05 25.19
N LEU A 403 -7.57 6.35 24.35
CA LEU A 403 -9.03 6.46 24.28
C LEU A 403 -9.67 5.90 25.55
N GLY A 404 -9.24 4.72 26.01
CA GLY A 404 -9.74 4.07 27.21
C GLY A 404 -9.40 4.84 28.48
N ARG A 405 -8.20 5.44 28.58
CA ARG A 405 -7.83 6.32 29.71
C ARG A 405 -8.65 7.62 29.68
N GLY A 406 -8.83 8.22 28.50
CA GLY A 406 -9.62 9.43 28.32
C GLY A 406 -11.09 9.25 28.72
N TYR A 407 -11.70 8.13 28.32
CA TYR A 407 -13.07 7.77 28.70
C TYR A 407 -13.21 7.50 30.21
N ARG A 408 -12.33 6.66 30.79
CA ARG A 408 -12.35 6.36 32.23
C ARG A 408 -12.20 7.60 33.11
N ARG A 409 -11.41 8.58 32.67
CA ARG A 409 -11.23 9.87 33.35
C ARG A 409 -12.33 10.90 33.04
N LYS A 410 -13.40 10.51 32.35
CA LYS A 410 -14.51 11.38 31.92
C LYS A 410 -14.07 12.59 31.09
N LYS A 411 -12.89 12.54 30.48
CA LYS A 411 -12.39 13.58 29.56
C LYS A 411 -12.97 13.40 28.16
N LEU A 412 -13.27 12.16 27.78
CA LEU A 412 -13.89 11.80 26.51
C LEU A 412 -15.30 11.27 26.74
N ASN A 413 -16.21 11.64 25.84
CA ASN A 413 -17.51 10.99 25.75
C ASN A 413 -17.38 9.61 25.09
N PHE A 414 -18.38 8.74 25.29
CA PHE A 414 -18.40 7.39 24.73
C PHE A 414 -18.08 7.36 23.23
N MET A 415 -18.80 8.14 22.41
CA MET A 415 -18.62 8.12 20.95
C MET A 415 -17.21 8.54 20.52
N THR A 416 -16.59 9.49 21.23
CA THR A 416 -15.23 9.97 20.96
C THR A 416 -14.17 8.92 21.30
N ALA A 417 -14.46 7.99 22.21
CA ALA A 417 -13.57 6.86 22.52
C ALA A 417 -13.88 5.62 21.67
N ALA A 418 -15.16 5.27 21.52
CA ALA A 418 -15.61 4.03 20.92
C ALA A 418 -15.45 4.02 19.39
N VAL A 419 -15.88 5.07 18.69
CA VAL A 419 -15.84 5.07 17.21
C VAL A 419 -14.42 4.95 16.65
N PRO A 420 -13.42 5.76 17.05
CA PRO A 420 -12.07 5.55 16.56
C PRO A 420 -11.47 4.19 16.98
N SER A 421 -11.84 3.65 18.14
CA SER A 421 -11.43 2.29 18.52
C SER A 421 -11.97 1.25 17.56
N ILE A 422 -13.23 1.39 17.14
CA ILE A 422 -13.88 0.46 16.22
C ILE A 422 -13.32 0.60 14.82
N ILE A 423 -13.04 1.81 14.36
CA ILE A 423 -12.34 2.04 13.08
C ILE A 423 -11.02 1.25 13.07
N LEU A 424 -10.23 1.32 14.13
CA LEU A 424 -8.95 0.62 14.23
C LEU A 424 -9.12 -0.91 14.25
N VAL A 425 -10.06 -1.44 15.03
CA VAL A 425 -10.36 -2.90 15.06
C VAL A 425 -10.88 -3.38 13.71
N ALA A 426 -11.76 -2.60 13.08
CA ALA A 426 -12.36 -2.92 11.80
C ALA A 426 -11.31 -2.93 10.69
N HIS A 427 -10.50 -1.87 10.60
CA HIS A 427 -9.39 -1.77 9.65
C HIS A 427 -8.39 -2.92 9.82
N PHE A 428 -7.93 -3.18 11.05
CA PHE A 428 -7.02 -4.29 11.33
C PHE A 428 -7.60 -5.64 10.88
N THR A 429 -8.88 -5.91 11.22
CA THR A 429 -9.55 -7.17 10.87
C THR A 429 -9.71 -7.31 9.36
N GLN A 430 -10.02 -6.23 8.65
CA GLN A 430 -10.11 -6.26 7.19
C GLN A 430 -8.75 -6.57 6.56
N ASN A 431 -7.69 -5.95 7.09
CA ASN A 431 -6.32 -6.14 6.64
C ASN A 431 -5.73 -7.53 6.95
N LEU A 432 -6.48 -8.44 7.60
CA LEU A 432 -6.11 -9.86 7.66
C LEU A 432 -6.27 -10.58 6.30
N THR A 433 -6.98 -9.95 5.35
CA THR A 433 -7.27 -10.53 4.02
C THR A 433 -6.98 -9.59 2.85
N VAL A 434 -6.49 -8.37 3.15
CA VAL A 434 -6.17 -7.29 2.21
C VAL A 434 -4.98 -6.51 2.79
N PHE A 435 -4.44 -5.52 2.08
CA PHE A 435 -3.37 -4.63 2.55
C PHE A 435 -3.71 -3.16 2.30
N ASP A 436 -2.88 -2.26 2.85
CA ASP A 436 -3.08 -0.82 2.71
C ASP A 436 -2.54 -0.25 1.39
N MET A 437 -3.20 0.82 0.93
CA MET A 437 -2.87 1.61 -0.24
C MET A 437 -2.86 3.10 0.16
N PRO A 438 -2.33 4.04 -0.67
CA PRO A 438 -2.22 5.45 -0.31
C PRO A 438 -3.49 6.08 0.29
N ALA A 439 -4.66 5.73 -0.22
CA ALA A 439 -5.93 6.22 0.30
C ALA A 439 -6.25 5.68 1.72
N SER A 440 -6.04 4.39 1.99
CA SER A 440 -6.32 3.81 3.30
C SER A 440 -5.26 4.19 4.34
N PHE A 441 -3.99 4.35 3.92
CA PHE A 441 -2.94 4.95 4.75
C PHE A 441 -3.33 6.34 5.25
N LEU A 442 -3.81 7.21 4.36
CA LEU A 442 -4.29 8.54 4.77
C LEU A 442 -5.46 8.44 5.77
N MET A 443 -6.43 7.55 5.56
CA MET A 443 -7.57 7.38 6.47
C MET A 443 -7.14 6.87 7.86
N LEU A 444 -6.17 5.95 7.92
CA LEU A 444 -5.59 5.46 9.16
C LEU A 444 -4.88 6.60 9.92
N PHE A 445 -4.07 7.39 9.22
CA PHE A 445 -3.33 8.51 9.83
C PHE A 445 -4.22 9.69 10.21
N ILE A 446 -5.33 9.93 9.50
CA ILE A 446 -6.41 10.84 9.93
C ILE A 446 -7.00 10.36 11.27
N THR A 447 -7.23 9.06 11.40
CA THR A 447 -7.74 8.47 12.64
C THR A 447 -6.74 8.65 13.79
N PHE A 448 -5.45 8.39 13.57
CA PHE A 448 -4.40 8.66 14.58
C PHE A 448 -4.29 10.14 14.95
N GLY A 449 -4.36 11.04 13.96
CA GLY A 449 -4.35 12.49 14.19
C GLY A 449 -5.52 12.94 15.06
N PHE A 450 -6.72 12.42 14.80
CA PHE A 450 -7.91 12.66 15.61
C PHE A 450 -7.76 12.14 17.05
N ILE A 451 -7.28 10.90 17.21
CA ILE A 451 -7.03 10.30 18.54
C ILE A 451 -6.05 11.16 19.35
N SER A 452 -4.97 11.64 18.71
CA SER A 452 -4.03 12.55 19.37
C SER A 452 -4.70 13.87 19.76
N ALA A 453 -5.53 14.46 18.90
CA ALA A 453 -6.18 15.74 19.18
C ALA A 453 -7.17 15.67 20.36
N VAL A 454 -7.87 14.54 20.53
CA VAL A 454 -8.82 14.37 21.65
C VAL A 454 -8.14 13.97 22.97
N SER A 455 -6.91 13.45 22.93
CA SER A 455 -6.13 13.08 24.12
C SER A 455 -5.79 14.27 25.04
N GLY A 456 -5.95 15.49 24.53
CA GLY A 456 -5.70 16.74 25.24
C GLY A 456 -4.23 17.17 25.10
N ASN A 457 -3.96 18.05 24.14
CA ASN A 457 -2.71 18.80 24.13
C ASN A 457 -2.77 19.82 25.27
N GLU A 458 -2.04 19.59 26.37
CA GLU A 458 -1.75 20.69 27.28
C GLU A 458 -0.93 21.75 26.52
N PRO A 459 -1.25 23.04 26.62
CA PRO A 459 -0.48 24.07 25.94
C PRO A 459 0.99 23.99 26.33
N ALA A 460 1.89 24.14 25.35
CA ALA A 460 3.32 24.32 25.62
C ALA A 460 3.52 25.56 26.51
N PRO A 461 4.52 25.57 27.41
CA PRO A 461 4.84 26.74 28.23
C PRO A 461 5.07 27.99 27.36
N GLU A 462 4.78 29.15 27.95
CA GLU A 462 4.68 30.45 27.29
C GLU A 462 5.90 30.86 26.43
N ALA A 463 5.60 31.76 25.49
CA ALA A 463 6.42 32.16 24.36
C ALA A 463 7.83 32.66 24.73
N ILE A 464 8.80 32.29 23.90
CA ILE A 464 10.11 32.92 23.81
C ILE A 464 9.93 34.43 23.48
N PRO A 465 10.69 35.36 24.09
CA PRO A 465 10.59 36.79 23.81
C PRO A 465 10.69 37.14 22.31
N LEU A 466 9.86 38.08 21.85
CA LEU A 466 9.79 38.59 20.46
C LEU A 466 11.15 38.92 19.83
N ARG A 467 12.13 39.33 20.64
CA ARG A 467 13.49 39.71 20.20
C ARG A 467 14.29 38.54 19.59
N GLN A 468 13.96 37.29 19.93
CA GLN A 468 14.56 36.08 19.32
C GLN A 468 13.84 35.60 18.04
N ARG A 469 12.76 36.25 17.60
CA ARG A 469 12.03 35.86 16.37
C ARG A 469 12.74 36.28 15.07
N LYS A 470 13.44 37.42 15.05
CA LYS A 470 14.11 37.92 13.84
C LYS A 470 15.24 37.00 13.35
N ASN A 471 15.99 36.38 14.26
CA ASN A 471 17.14 35.53 13.89
C ASN A 471 16.74 34.15 13.33
N ARG A 472 15.46 33.76 13.42
CA ARG A 472 14.98 32.45 12.92
C ARG A 472 14.45 32.49 11.48
N ILE A 473 14.23 33.68 10.91
CA ILE A 473 13.87 33.84 9.49
C ILE A 473 14.98 33.33 8.57
N ILE A 474 16.22 33.30 9.04
CA ILE A 474 17.39 32.83 8.30
C ILE A 474 17.24 31.36 7.86
N PHE A 475 16.42 30.55 8.54
CA PHE A 475 16.17 29.16 8.16
C PHE A 475 15.10 28.99 7.05
N LEU A 476 14.38 30.06 6.68
CA LEU A 476 13.33 29.99 5.66
C LEU A 476 13.88 29.65 4.26
N PRO A 477 14.95 30.30 3.74
CA PRO A 477 15.52 29.93 2.45
C PRO A 477 15.97 28.47 2.40
N LEU A 478 16.58 27.97 3.48
CA LEU A 478 16.98 26.56 3.58
C LEU A 478 15.77 25.63 3.54
N LEU A 479 14.70 25.94 4.29
CA LEU A 479 13.49 25.12 4.28
C LEU A 479 12.80 25.11 2.91
N VAL A 480 12.78 26.25 2.20
CA VAL A 480 12.25 26.35 0.84
C VAL A 480 13.11 25.56 -0.15
N LEU A 481 14.44 25.64 -0.03
CA LEU A 481 15.37 24.86 -0.83
C LEU A 481 15.16 23.35 -0.61
N LEU A 482 15.05 22.92 0.66
CA LEU A 482 14.78 21.53 1.02
C LEU A 482 13.43 21.06 0.49
N LEU A 483 12.38 21.89 0.59
CA LEU A 483 11.07 21.58 0.01
C LEU A 483 11.15 21.45 -1.51
N PHE A 484 11.85 22.35 -2.21
CA PHE A 484 12.01 22.27 -3.65
C PHE A 484 12.79 21.01 -4.07
N PHE A 485 13.87 20.69 -3.35
CA PHE A 485 14.65 19.48 -3.56
C PHE A 485 13.81 18.21 -3.33
N SER A 486 13.03 18.18 -2.25
CA SER A 486 12.13 17.06 -1.91
C SER A 486 11.06 16.87 -2.98
N LEU A 487 10.34 17.94 -3.35
CA LEU A 487 9.31 17.89 -4.39
C LEU A 487 9.90 17.46 -5.73
N SER A 488 11.10 17.95 -6.06
CA SER A 488 11.81 17.53 -7.26
C SER A 488 12.12 16.04 -7.24
N SER A 489 12.68 15.54 -6.14
CA SER A 489 13.22 14.19 -6.02
C SER A 489 12.16 13.11 -5.80
N PHE A 490 11.12 13.40 -5.01
CA PHE A 490 10.15 12.41 -4.54
C PHE A 490 8.79 12.53 -5.24
N VAL A 491 8.57 13.60 -6.02
CA VAL A 491 7.30 13.81 -6.74
C VAL A 491 7.52 14.02 -8.23
N ILE A 492 8.25 15.08 -8.61
CA ILE A 492 8.34 15.50 -10.03
C ILE A 492 9.14 14.48 -10.85
N LYS A 493 10.30 14.05 -10.36
CA LYS A 493 11.15 13.06 -11.02
C LYS A 493 10.45 11.69 -11.17
N PRO A 494 9.85 11.10 -10.12
CA PRO A 494 9.03 9.90 -10.27
C PRO A 494 7.85 10.09 -11.23
N ALA A 495 7.18 11.25 -11.19
CA ALA A 495 6.08 11.55 -12.10
C ALA A 495 6.53 11.54 -13.58
N ARG A 496 7.73 12.06 -13.86
CA ARG A 496 8.32 12.03 -15.20
C ARG A 496 8.63 10.60 -15.63
N ALA A 497 9.25 9.80 -14.77
CA ALA A 497 9.60 8.41 -15.07
C ALA A 497 8.36 7.57 -15.41
N GLY A 498 7.33 7.64 -14.55
CA GLY A 498 6.09 6.86 -14.72
C GLY A 498 5.20 7.31 -15.89
N THR A 499 5.32 8.55 -16.37
CA THR A 499 4.68 8.97 -17.64
C THR A 499 5.54 8.63 -18.85
N ALA A 500 6.87 8.74 -18.75
CA ALA A 500 7.79 8.46 -19.85
C ALA A 500 7.69 7.01 -20.34
N ILE A 501 7.60 6.04 -19.44
CA ILE A 501 7.42 4.62 -19.83
C ILE A 501 6.12 4.38 -20.61
N ILE A 502 5.02 5.03 -20.25
CA ILE A 502 3.77 4.95 -21.03
C ILE A 502 3.94 5.63 -22.40
N GLY A 503 4.78 6.67 -22.46
CA GLY A 503 5.21 7.27 -23.72
C GLY A 503 5.99 6.30 -24.60
N VAL A 504 6.93 5.53 -24.03
CA VAL A 504 7.66 4.47 -24.75
C VAL A 504 6.66 3.49 -25.37
N MET A 505 5.72 2.99 -24.57
CA MET A 505 4.73 2.00 -25.00
C MET A 505 3.78 2.49 -26.11
N LYS A 506 3.64 3.80 -26.27
CA LYS A 506 2.77 4.41 -27.29
C LYS A 506 3.53 4.88 -28.53
N SER A 507 4.86 4.90 -28.49
CA SER A 507 5.67 5.48 -29.56
C SER A 507 5.97 4.44 -30.64
N PRO A 508 5.59 4.67 -31.90
CA PRO A 508 5.70 3.66 -32.95
C PRO A 508 7.13 3.47 -33.47
N THR A 509 8.00 4.48 -33.32
CA THR A 509 9.37 4.48 -33.84
C THR A 509 10.41 4.45 -32.74
N PHE A 510 11.56 3.85 -33.01
CA PHE A 510 12.69 3.84 -32.07
C PHE A 510 13.17 5.26 -31.72
N GLU A 511 13.31 6.15 -32.71
CA GLU A 511 13.70 7.55 -32.46
C GLU A 511 12.74 8.27 -31.50
N GLY A 512 11.44 7.98 -31.59
CA GLY A 512 10.45 8.48 -30.63
C GLY A 512 10.63 7.89 -29.23
N ARG A 513 10.94 6.59 -29.14
CA ARG A 513 11.18 5.87 -27.88
C ARG A 513 12.50 6.27 -27.20
N LYS A 514 13.56 6.54 -27.95
CA LYS A 514 14.92 6.79 -27.45
C LYS A 514 15.00 7.84 -26.34
N SER A 515 14.41 9.01 -26.56
CA SER A 515 14.38 10.07 -25.54
C SER A 515 13.48 9.76 -24.33
N LEU A 516 12.52 8.84 -24.50
CA LEU A 516 11.59 8.41 -23.47
C LEU A 516 12.18 7.28 -22.62
N TYR A 517 13.00 6.41 -23.20
CA TYR A 517 13.81 5.44 -22.45
C TYR A 517 14.69 6.12 -21.42
N GLU A 518 15.46 7.14 -21.84
CA GLU A 518 16.30 7.92 -20.91
C GLU A 518 15.45 8.44 -19.75
N LYS A 519 14.33 9.09 -20.07
CA LYS A 519 13.46 9.71 -19.06
C LYS A 519 12.87 8.65 -18.11
N ALA A 520 12.50 7.49 -18.63
CA ALA A 520 11.94 6.41 -17.84
C ALA A 520 12.99 5.79 -16.89
N LEU A 521 14.21 5.58 -17.37
CA LEU A 521 15.27 4.86 -16.65
C LEU A 521 16.08 5.75 -15.69
N HIS A 522 16.25 7.03 -16.00
CA HIS A 522 17.19 7.89 -15.27
C HIS A 522 16.54 9.06 -14.53
N SER A 523 15.23 9.31 -14.69
CA SER A 523 14.58 10.38 -13.94
C SER A 523 14.55 10.12 -12.44
N SER A 524 14.30 8.89 -12.01
CA SER A 524 13.99 8.56 -10.61
C SER A 524 14.25 7.09 -10.27
N PRO A 525 14.78 6.77 -9.07
CA PRO A 525 14.85 5.39 -8.58
C PRO A 525 13.49 4.79 -8.23
N MET A 526 12.47 5.61 -7.94
CA MET A 526 11.12 5.11 -7.61
C MET A 526 10.52 4.29 -8.75
N GLY A 527 10.14 3.05 -8.42
CA GLY A 527 9.58 2.11 -9.38
C GLY A 527 10.54 1.69 -10.48
N LEU A 528 11.86 1.91 -10.34
CA LEU A 528 12.84 1.67 -11.41
C LEU A 528 12.88 0.20 -11.84
N TYR A 529 12.93 -0.75 -10.91
CA TYR A 529 12.86 -2.18 -11.23
C TYR A 529 11.57 -2.52 -11.99
N GLN A 530 10.43 -1.98 -11.54
CA GLN A 530 9.15 -2.16 -12.23
C GLN A 530 9.15 -1.52 -13.64
N ILE A 531 9.82 -0.39 -13.84
CA ILE A 531 10.00 0.22 -15.16
C ILE A 531 10.80 -0.73 -16.06
N ARG A 532 11.94 -1.21 -15.59
CA ARG A 532 12.83 -2.14 -16.32
C ARG A 532 12.09 -3.43 -16.70
N GLU A 533 11.36 -4.03 -15.75
CA GLU A 533 10.47 -5.18 -15.97
C GLU A 533 9.48 -4.92 -17.11
N HIS A 534 8.73 -3.81 -17.05
CA HIS A 534 7.72 -3.47 -18.04
C HIS A 534 8.31 -3.16 -19.42
N LEU A 535 9.52 -2.61 -19.49
CA LEU A 535 10.24 -2.42 -20.74
C LEU A 535 10.66 -3.76 -21.35
N GLY A 536 11.16 -4.70 -20.53
CA GLY A 536 11.47 -6.07 -20.93
C GLY A 536 10.26 -6.80 -21.51
N LEU A 537 9.11 -6.70 -20.85
CA LEU A 537 7.86 -7.27 -21.33
C LEU A 537 7.33 -6.57 -22.60
N HIS A 538 7.54 -5.26 -22.72
CA HIS A 538 7.08 -4.50 -23.88
C HIS A 538 7.83 -4.85 -25.16
N ILE A 539 9.08 -5.30 -25.08
CA ILE A 539 9.84 -5.77 -26.24
C ILE A 539 9.06 -6.82 -27.04
N PHE A 540 8.41 -7.79 -26.38
CA PHE A 540 7.67 -8.84 -27.09
C PHE A 540 6.51 -8.29 -27.92
N ASN A 541 5.84 -7.23 -27.43
CA ASN A 541 4.80 -6.55 -28.21
C ASN A 541 5.38 -5.81 -29.42
N LEU A 542 6.60 -5.26 -29.31
CA LEU A 542 7.28 -4.62 -30.44
C LEU A 542 7.72 -5.65 -31.47
N ILE A 543 8.17 -6.83 -31.03
CA ILE A 543 8.52 -7.96 -31.91
C ILE A 543 7.28 -8.40 -32.70
N GLU A 544 6.16 -8.66 -32.00
CA GLU A 544 4.90 -9.08 -32.62
C GLU A 544 4.38 -8.05 -33.63
N ALA A 545 4.54 -6.76 -33.33
CA ALA A 545 4.15 -5.67 -34.23
C ALA A 545 5.16 -5.40 -35.37
N GLY A 546 6.34 -6.03 -35.37
CA GLY A 546 7.41 -5.76 -36.33
C GLY A 546 8.02 -4.35 -36.18
N LEU A 547 7.97 -3.77 -34.99
CA LEU A 547 8.41 -2.40 -34.68
C LEU A 547 9.71 -2.32 -33.86
N VAL A 548 10.27 -3.47 -33.47
CA VAL A 548 11.48 -3.55 -32.64
C VAL A 548 12.73 -3.22 -33.47
N GLU A 549 13.65 -2.44 -32.90
CA GLU A 549 14.97 -2.18 -33.47
C GLU A 549 16.08 -2.69 -32.54
N VAL A 550 17.29 -2.88 -33.05
CA VAL A 550 18.46 -3.35 -32.27
C VAL A 550 18.72 -2.45 -31.06
N GLY A 551 18.55 -1.13 -31.23
CA GLY A 551 18.71 -0.18 -30.13
C GLY A 551 17.67 -0.35 -29.01
N ASP A 552 16.48 -0.90 -29.27
CA ASP A 552 15.53 -1.23 -28.20
C ASP A 552 16.08 -2.38 -27.34
N PHE A 553 16.66 -3.41 -27.97
CA PHE A 553 17.26 -4.53 -27.28
C PHE A 553 18.45 -4.09 -26.43
N GLU A 554 19.37 -3.28 -26.97
CA GLU A 554 20.53 -2.79 -26.23
C GLU A 554 20.13 -2.03 -24.96
N ILE A 555 19.18 -1.09 -25.08
CA ILE A 555 18.72 -0.29 -23.94
C ILE A 555 18.03 -1.16 -22.90
N VAL A 556 17.13 -2.06 -23.31
CA VAL A 556 16.31 -2.85 -22.39
C VAL A 556 17.12 -3.97 -21.72
N THR A 557 18.02 -4.64 -22.46
CA THR A 557 18.92 -5.64 -21.88
C THR A 557 19.87 -5.01 -20.89
N GLN A 558 20.50 -3.88 -21.21
CA GLN A 558 21.33 -3.14 -20.26
C GLN A 558 20.52 -2.79 -18.99
N ALA A 559 19.31 -2.26 -19.16
CA ALA A 559 18.48 -1.87 -18.03
C ALA A 559 18.13 -3.07 -17.13
N LEU A 560 17.82 -4.23 -17.70
CA LEU A 560 17.54 -5.46 -16.94
C LEU A 560 18.81 -6.07 -16.31
N GLU A 561 19.96 -6.01 -16.99
CA GLU A 561 21.28 -6.37 -16.42
C GLU A 561 21.58 -5.52 -15.18
N GLU A 562 21.27 -4.22 -15.21
CA GLU A 562 21.37 -3.34 -14.05
C GLU A 562 20.44 -3.79 -12.91
N THR A 563 19.20 -4.25 -13.17
CA THR A 563 18.38 -4.85 -12.09
C THR A 563 19.01 -6.11 -11.52
N ALA A 564 19.57 -6.99 -12.37
CA ALA A 564 20.22 -8.20 -11.89
C ALA A 564 21.38 -7.89 -10.93
N HIS A 565 22.08 -6.77 -11.16
CA HIS A 565 23.11 -6.25 -10.25
C HIS A 565 22.52 -5.58 -8.99
N ASP A 566 21.59 -4.63 -9.16
CA ASP A 566 21.03 -3.81 -8.08
C ASP A 566 20.15 -4.62 -7.10
N SER A 567 19.49 -5.67 -7.61
CA SER A 567 18.52 -6.51 -6.90
C SER A 567 18.88 -7.99 -7.09
N PRO A 568 19.87 -8.51 -6.33
CA PRO A 568 20.40 -9.86 -6.54
C PRO A 568 19.40 -10.99 -6.26
N PHE A 569 18.32 -10.71 -5.53
CA PHE A 569 17.25 -11.66 -5.21
C PHE A 569 16.06 -11.61 -6.19
N ASP A 570 16.10 -10.75 -7.21
CA ASP A 570 15.00 -10.65 -8.17
C ASP A 570 15.08 -11.77 -9.22
N TYR A 571 14.37 -12.87 -8.94
CA TYR A 571 14.18 -13.97 -9.88
C TYR A 571 13.50 -13.52 -11.19
N TYR A 572 12.52 -12.63 -11.08
CA TYR A 572 11.59 -12.40 -12.18
C TYR A 572 12.22 -11.57 -13.28
N ASP A 573 12.94 -10.51 -12.92
CA ASP A 573 13.65 -9.68 -13.91
C ASP A 573 14.77 -10.46 -14.62
N ARG A 574 15.40 -11.43 -13.94
CA ARG A 574 16.35 -12.37 -14.57
C ARG A 574 15.65 -13.25 -15.61
N LEU A 575 14.48 -13.79 -15.29
CA LEU A 575 13.69 -14.57 -16.24
C LEU A 575 13.30 -13.73 -17.46
N VAL A 576 12.88 -12.47 -17.25
CA VAL A 576 12.56 -11.55 -18.34
C VAL A 576 13.79 -11.24 -19.19
N LEU A 577 14.95 -10.98 -18.56
CA LEU A 577 16.22 -10.74 -19.26
C LEU A 577 16.60 -11.92 -20.16
N ALA A 578 16.54 -13.14 -19.64
CA ALA A 578 16.84 -14.34 -20.41
C ALA A 578 15.89 -14.51 -21.62
N ARG A 579 14.60 -14.24 -21.44
CA ARG A 579 13.62 -14.25 -22.53
C ARG A 579 13.94 -13.21 -23.60
N VAL A 580 14.36 -12.00 -23.19
CA VAL A 580 14.75 -10.93 -24.12
C VAL A 580 16.00 -11.35 -24.90
N TYR A 581 17.00 -11.96 -24.27
CA TYR A 581 18.16 -12.51 -24.97
C TYR A 581 17.80 -13.62 -25.96
N ASN A 582 16.96 -14.57 -25.56
CA ASN A 582 16.50 -15.64 -26.47
C ASN A 582 15.76 -15.05 -27.68
N ALA A 583 14.85 -14.10 -27.47
CA ALA A 583 14.15 -13.43 -28.56
C ALA A 583 15.10 -12.63 -29.47
N TYR A 584 16.10 -11.95 -28.90
CA TYR A 584 17.11 -11.24 -29.67
C TYR A 584 17.94 -12.19 -30.55
N ALA A 585 18.39 -13.31 -29.98
CA ALA A 585 19.16 -14.33 -30.69
C ALA A 585 18.36 -15.04 -31.80
N GLU A 586 17.03 -15.11 -31.68
CA GLU A 586 16.17 -15.67 -32.73
C GLU A 586 15.99 -14.70 -33.92
N LEU A 587 15.99 -13.38 -33.65
CA LEU A 587 15.87 -12.35 -34.69
C LEU A 587 17.17 -12.13 -35.48
N GLN A 588 18.31 -12.22 -34.80
CA GLN A 588 19.62 -12.18 -35.45
C GLN A 588 19.81 -13.51 -36.19
N LYS A 589 19.73 -13.49 -37.53
CA LYS A 589 19.79 -14.69 -38.38
C LYS A 589 21.02 -15.58 -38.13
N GLU A 590 22.10 -14.99 -37.61
CA GLU A 590 23.21 -15.70 -36.98
C GLU A 590 22.92 -15.79 -35.48
N LYS A 591 22.55 -16.99 -35.00
CA LYS A 591 22.34 -17.27 -33.58
C LYS A 591 23.57 -16.80 -32.81
N ASP A 592 23.45 -15.66 -32.13
CA ASP A 592 24.57 -15.06 -31.41
C ASP A 592 24.87 -15.91 -30.17
N GLU A 593 25.84 -16.82 -30.31
CA GLU A 593 26.25 -17.75 -29.25
C GLU A 593 26.66 -16.99 -27.97
N ILE A 594 27.15 -15.75 -28.08
CA ILE A 594 27.51 -14.91 -26.94
C ILE A 594 26.25 -14.50 -26.17
N VAL A 595 25.20 -14.06 -26.87
CA VAL A 595 23.92 -13.67 -26.25
C VAL A 595 23.26 -14.88 -25.58
N LEU A 596 23.26 -16.03 -26.25
CA LEU A 596 22.69 -17.26 -25.68
C LEU A 596 23.45 -17.75 -24.44
N LYS A 597 24.78 -17.59 -24.40
CA LYS A 597 25.57 -17.85 -23.18
C LYS A 597 25.23 -16.89 -22.05
N ARG A 598 24.91 -15.63 -22.33
CA ARG A 598 24.41 -14.70 -21.30
C ARG A 598 23.03 -15.13 -20.79
N ALA A 599 22.13 -15.57 -21.67
CA ALA A 599 20.83 -16.12 -21.27
C ALA A 599 20.98 -17.33 -20.36
N GLU A 600 21.89 -18.26 -20.70
CA GLU A 600 22.25 -19.43 -19.89
C GLU A 600 22.73 -19.00 -18.48
N GLN A 601 23.68 -18.07 -18.39
CA GLN A 601 24.19 -17.56 -17.11
C GLN A 601 23.09 -16.93 -16.24
N VAL A 602 22.25 -16.07 -16.83
CA VAL A 602 21.16 -15.41 -16.10
C VAL A 602 20.12 -16.43 -15.61
N LEU A 603 19.84 -17.48 -16.38
CA LEU A 603 18.91 -18.53 -16.00
C LEU A 603 19.47 -19.46 -14.93
N GLU A 604 20.79 -19.71 -14.91
CA GLU A 604 21.43 -20.43 -13.81
C GLU A 604 21.22 -19.69 -12.49
N ASP A 605 21.42 -18.37 -12.47
CA ASP A 605 21.17 -17.54 -11.30
C ASP A 605 19.69 -17.52 -10.92
N ALA A 606 18.77 -17.43 -11.90
CA ALA A 606 17.34 -17.50 -11.64
C ALA A 606 16.94 -18.86 -11.00
N LEU A 607 17.46 -19.98 -11.52
CA LEU A 607 17.17 -21.31 -10.98
C LEU A 607 17.78 -21.54 -9.60
N ARG A 608 18.88 -20.87 -9.24
CA ARG A 608 19.39 -20.86 -7.86
C ARG A 608 18.45 -20.13 -6.90
N LEU A 609 17.83 -19.03 -7.34
CA LEU A 609 16.87 -18.25 -6.54
C LEU A 609 15.51 -18.92 -6.40
N SER A 610 15.07 -19.69 -7.40
CA SER A 610 13.75 -20.33 -7.41
C SER A 610 13.80 -21.73 -8.05
N PRO A 611 14.39 -22.72 -7.36
CA PRO A 611 14.70 -24.04 -7.94
C PRO A 611 13.45 -24.88 -8.24
N THR A 612 12.31 -24.56 -7.66
CA THR A 612 11.02 -25.25 -7.90
C THR A 612 10.19 -24.57 -8.98
N LYS A 613 10.63 -23.44 -9.53
CA LYS A 613 9.83 -22.67 -10.48
C LYS A 613 10.09 -23.12 -11.92
N GLN A 614 9.16 -23.92 -12.44
CA GLN A 614 9.26 -24.60 -13.73
C GLN A 614 9.56 -23.65 -14.91
N GLU A 615 9.08 -22.39 -14.87
CA GLU A 615 9.38 -21.38 -15.89
C GLU A 615 10.88 -21.22 -16.18
N GLY A 616 11.75 -21.23 -15.16
CA GLY A 616 13.19 -21.12 -15.39
C GLY A 616 13.77 -22.28 -16.20
N TYR A 617 13.24 -23.49 -15.99
CA TYR A 617 13.65 -24.68 -16.75
C TYR A 617 13.14 -24.64 -18.19
N TRP A 618 11.92 -24.15 -18.42
CA TRP A 618 11.38 -23.99 -19.78
C TRP A 618 12.21 -23.02 -20.63
N GLU A 619 12.59 -21.88 -20.05
CA GLU A 619 13.43 -20.90 -20.73
C GLU A 619 14.86 -21.41 -20.91
N MET A 620 15.41 -22.13 -19.93
CA MET A 620 16.73 -22.75 -20.06
C MET A 620 16.74 -23.79 -21.16
N ALA A 621 15.72 -24.66 -21.23
CA ALA A 621 15.60 -25.64 -22.30
C ALA A 621 15.51 -24.98 -23.69
N THR A 622 14.80 -23.85 -23.79
CA THR A 622 14.73 -23.05 -25.02
C THR A 622 16.12 -22.53 -25.41
N THR A 623 16.86 -21.98 -24.45
CA THR A 623 18.24 -21.49 -24.64
C THR A 623 19.16 -22.61 -25.12
N LYS A 624 19.11 -23.78 -24.46
CA LYS A 624 19.92 -24.97 -24.79
C LYS A 624 19.58 -25.52 -26.18
N LEU A 625 18.30 -25.56 -26.55
CA LEU A 625 17.87 -25.90 -27.90
C LEU A 625 18.47 -24.95 -28.95
N MET A 626 18.47 -23.65 -28.68
CA MET A 626 19.07 -22.67 -29.60
C MET A 626 20.58 -22.87 -29.74
N LEU A 627 21.28 -23.25 -28.66
CA LEU A 627 22.68 -23.67 -28.64
C LEU A 627 22.94 -25.08 -29.23
N ASN A 628 21.91 -25.75 -29.76
CA ASN A 628 21.95 -27.13 -30.26
C ASN A 628 22.36 -28.19 -29.20
N LYS A 629 22.17 -27.90 -27.92
CA LYS A 629 22.39 -28.81 -26.78
C LYS A 629 21.09 -29.54 -26.42
N ASN A 630 20.62 -30.40 -27.34
CA ASN A 630 19.30 -31.02 -27.24
C ASN A 630 19.16 -31.95 -26.02
N ASP A 631 20.19 -32.71 -25.66
CA ASP A 631 20.13 -33.63 -24.51
C ASP A 631 19.97 -32.86 -23.20
N GLU A 632 20.74 -31.79 -23.00
CA GLU A 632 20.61 -30.91 -21.83
C GLU A 632 19.22 -30.25 -21.77
N ALA A 633 18.67 -29.84 -22.93
CA ALA A 633 17.33 -29.28 -22.99
C ALA A 633 16.25 -30.31 -22.58
N ALA A 634 16.38 -31.56 -23.04
CA ALA A 634 15.47 -32.64 -22.65
C ALA A 634 15.51 -32.91 -21.14
N GLU A 635 16.70 -32.99 -20.54
CA GLU A 635 16.86 -33.18 -19.09
C GLU A 635 16.18 -32.08 -18.26
N LEU A 636 16.31 -30.82 -18.69
CA LEU A 636 15.66 -29.69 -18.03
C LEU A 636 14.13 -29.77 -18.10
N LEU A 637 13.58 -30.26 -19.21
CA LEU A 637 12.14 -30.43 -19.38
C LEU A 637 11.60 -31.60 -18.56
N GLU A 638 12.32 -32.72 -18.48
CA GLU A 638 11.98 -33.80 -17.54
C GLU A 638 12.05 -33.31 -16.09
N ARG A 639 13.05 -32.51 -15.75
CA ARG A 639 13.16 -31.89 -14.42
C ARG A 639 11.96 -31.00 -14.14
N ALA A 640 11.55 -30.16 -15.09
CA ALA A 640 10.37 -29.32 -14.96
C ALA A 640 9.11 -30.16 -14.70
N ILE A 641 8.86 -31.20 -15.50
CA ILE A 641 7.72 -32.12 -15.31
C ILE A 641 7.77 -32.79 -13.93
N SER A 642 8.95 -33.21 -13.47
CA SER A 642 9.11 -33.90 -12.18
C SER A 642 8.77 -33.04 -10.96
N LEU A 643 8.82 -31.70 -11.07
CA LEU A 643 8.51 -30.79 -9.97
C LEU A 643 7.01 -30.81 -9.62
N ASP A 644 6.14 -30.87 -10.63
CA ASP A 644 4.72 -31.18 -10.49
C ASP A 644 4.17 -31.66 -11.84
N PRO A 645 3.85 -32.96 -11.99
CA PRO A 645 3.39 -33.54 -13.24
C PRO A 645 1.93 -33.17 -13.56
N ARG A 646 1.26 -32.38 -12.72
CA ARG A 646 -0.05 -31.82 -13.05
C ARG A 646 0.08 -30.52 -13.84
N VAL A 647 1.28 -29.95 -13.99
CA VAL A 647 1.42 -28.67 -14.68
C VAL A 647 1.39 -28.87 -16.20
N LEU A 648 0.24 -28.54 -16.80
CA LEU A 648 -0.02 -28.64 -18.24
C LEU A 648 1.08 -28.00 -19.10
N ARG A 649 1.53 -26.79 -18.73
CA ARG A 649 2.53 -26.02 -19.51
C ARG A 649 3.85 -26.77 -19.67
N SER A 650 4.31 -27.53 -18.66
CA SER A 650 5.55 -28.30 -18.73
C SER A 650 5.52 -29.35 -19.84
N TYR A 651 4.38 -30.04 -19.99
CA TYR A 651 4.19 -31.00 -21.09
C TYR A 651 4.07 -30.31 -22.44
N GLN A 652 3.35 -29.19 -22.53
CA GLN A 652 3.22 -28.43 -23.78
C GLN A 652 4.58 -28.00 -24.33
N VAL A 653 5.45 -27.45 -23.47
CA VAL A 653 6.81 -27.06 -23.86
C VAL A 653 7.63 -28.28 -24.28
N ALA A 654 7.54 -29.40 -23.56
CA ALA A 654 8.26 -30.63 -23.91
C ALA A 654 7.81 -31.24 -25.24
N ILE A 655 6.51 -31.28 -25.52
CA ILE A 655 5.96 -31.76 -26.79
C ILE A 655 6.48 -30.90 -27.95
N LEU A 656 6.41 -29.56 -27.82
CA LEU A 656 6.91 -28.64 -28.84
C LEU A 656 8.42 -28.76 -29.05
N PHE A 657 9.19 -28.96 -27.98
CA PHE A 657 10.63 -29.22 -28.04
C PHE A 657 10.93 -30.48 -28.86
N TYR A 658 10.35 -31.63 -28.50
CA TYR A 658 10.61 -32.90 -29.20
C TYR A 658 10.16 -32.85 -30.67
N LYS A 659 9.05 -32.16 -30.97
CA LYS A 659 8.63 -31.88 -32.35
C LYS A 659 9.66 -31.05 -33.12
N LYS A 660 10.26 -30.03 -32.49
CA LYS A 660 11.22 -29.12 -33.13
C LYS A 660 12.54 -29.83 -33.46
N ILE A 661 12.94 -30.83 -32.67
CA ILE A 661 14.14 -31.64 -32.93
C ILE A 661 13.87 -32.92 -33.75
N GLY A 662 12.61 -33.16 -34.15
CA GLY A 662 12.22 -34.30 -34.98
C GLY A 662 11.99 -35.63 -34.24
N GLU A 663 12.02 -35.63 -32.90
CA GLU A 663 11.79 -36.82 -32.08
C GLU A 663 10.30 -37.05 -31.80
N MET A 664 9.54 -37.35 -32.85
CA MET A 664 8.08 -37.45 -32.78
C MET A 664 7.56 -38.53 -31.82
N GLU A 665 8.27 -39.64 -31.62
CA GLU A 665 7.89 -40.69 -30.67
C GLU A 665 7.94 -40.19 -29.23
N LYS A 666 8.98 -39.44 -28.85
CA LYS A 666 9.06 -38.82 -27.51
C LYS A 666 8.01 -37.74 -27.34
N ALA A 667 7.72 -36.96 -28.38
CA ALA A 667 6.61 -36.00 -28.36
C ALA A 667 5.26 -36.69 -28.09
N ARG A 668 4.99 -37.83 -28.74
CA ARG A 668 3.79 -38.65 -28.48
C ARG A 668 3.76 -39.18 -27.06
N GLN A 669 4.89 -39.73 -26.57
CA GLN A 669 5.00 -40.21 -25.20
C GLN A 669 4.65 -39.11 -24.18
N LYS A 670 5.14 -37.87 -24.39
CA LYS A 670 4.79 -36.74 -23.52
C LYS A 670 3.32 -36.33 -23.63
N GLY A 671 2.73 -36.45 -24.82
CA GLY A 671 1.28 -36.36 -25.00
C GLY A 671 0.53 -37.39 -24.16
N ASP A 672 0.91 -38.66 -24.23
CA ASP A 672 0.25 -39.74 -23.47
C ASP A 672 0.42 -39.58 -21.96
N GLU A 673 1.59 -39.12 -21.49
CA GLU A 673 1.81 -38.77 -20.09
C GLU A 673 0.91 -37.62 -19.64
N LEU A 674 0.76 -36.57 -20.45
CA LEU A 674 -0.14 -35.44 -20.17
C LEU A 674 -1.60 -35.90 -20.06
N LEU A 675 -2.04 -36.79 -20.96
CA LEU A 675 -3.42 -37.30 -20.98
C LEU A 675 -3.79 -38.15 -19.77
N LYS A 676 -2.82 -38.61 -18.97
CA LYS A 676 -3.11 -39.24 -17.66
C LYS A 676 -3.70 -38.25 -16.65
N TYR A 677 -3.34 -36.97 -16.77
CA TYR A 677 -3.80 -35.90 -15.88
C TYR A 677 -4.96 -35.10 -16.48
N TYR A 678 -4.97 -34.94 -17.81
CA TYR A 678 -5.96 -34.17 -18.55
C TYR A 678 -6.54 -34.96 -19.73
N PRO A 679 -7.32 -36.03 -19.50
CA PRO A 679 -7.88 -36.87 -20.56
C PRO A 679 -8.72 -36.09 -21.58
N GLU A 680 -9.37 -35.01 -21.14
CA GLU A 680 -10.21 -34.14 -21.97
C GLU A 680 -9.44 -33.38 -23.05
N LEU A 681 -8.11 -33.30 -22.95
CA LEU A 681 -7.24 -32.64 -23.92
C LEU A 681 -6.82 -33.55 -25.07
N GLU A 682 -7.30 -34.79 -25.16
CA GLU A 682 -6.90 -35.78 -26.18
C GLU A 682 -6.95 -35.20 -27.61
N SER A 683 -8.04 -34.52 -27.96
CA SER A 683 -8.21 -33.89 -29.27
C SER A 683 -7.18 -32.79 -29.53
N SER A 684 -6.90 -31.96 -28.52
CA SER A 684 -5.95 -30.85 -28.61
C SER A 684 -4.51 -31.35 -28.69
N VAL A 685 -4.15 -32.38 -27.90
CA VAL A 685 -2.84 -33.02 -27.94
C VAL A 685 -2.58 -33.66 -29.29
N ARG A 686 -3.57 -34.38 -29.86
CA ARG A 686 -3.46 -34.94 -31.22
C ARG A 686 -3.27 -33.84 -32.26
N GLN A 687 -4.04 -32.77 -32.18
CA GLN A 687 -3.90 -31.63 -33.11
C GLN A 687 -2.49 -31.01 -33.04
N ILE A 688 -1.95 -30.80 -31.84
CA ILE A 688 -0.58 -30.28 -31.65
C ILE A 688 0.43 -31.25 -32.26
N LEU A 689 0.26 -32.57 -32.10
CA LEU A 689 1.17 -33.57 -32.66
C LEU A 689 1.09 -33.67 -34.20
N GLU A 690 -0.07 -33.39 -34.79
CA GLU A 690 -0.33 -33.47 -36.24
C GLU A 690 -0.02 -32.17 -37.00
N GLN A 691 -0.01 -31.01 -36.35
CA GLN A 691 0.36 -29.74 -36.99
C GLN A 691 1.83 -29.72 -37.44
N ASN A 692 2.08 -29.48 -38.72
CA ASN A 692 3.43 -29.20 -39.24
C ASN A 692 3.98 -27.89 -38.64
N ASN A 693 5.29 -27.84 -38.38
CA ASN A 693 6.03 -26.79 -37.64
C ASN A 693 6.05 -25.38 -38.27
N THR A 694 5.01 -24.92 -38.95
CA THR A 694 4.98 -23.65 -39.70
C THR A 694 4.36 -22.46 -38.96
N GLN A 695 3.97 -22.59 -37.69
CA GLN A 695 3.53 -21.44 -36.90
C GLN A 695 4.26 -21.41 -35.56
N ASN A 696 4.90 -20.26 -35.29
CA ASN A 696 5.65 -19.97 -34.07
C ASN A 696 4.76 -20.11 -32.81
N PRO A 697 5.34 -20.48 -31.65
CA PRO A 697 4.60 -20.69 -30.40
C PRO A 697 3.90 -19.43 -29.86
#